data_AF-A0A423XM98-F1
#
_entry.id   AF-A0A423XM98-F1
#
_cell.length_a   1.000
_cell.length_b   1.000
_cell.length_c   1.000
_cell.angle_alpha   90.00
_cell.angle_beta   90.00
_cell.angle_gamma   90.00
#
_symmetry.space_group_name_H-M   'P 1'
#
loop_
_entity.id
_entity.type
_entity.pdbx_description
1 polymer ?
#
loop_
_entity_poly.entity_id
_entity_poly.type
_entity_poly.pdbx_seq_one_letter_code
_entity_poly.pdbx_strand_id
1 'polypeptide(L)'
;MTSFLFPIADLAGGVRSKNDVAPFLSDIARATLDSADALDLFKDLIEGKAGGPESNGFMAFDAHGGDAGCQLRAGMMQEVFLVYRYINTDLPEVWVKFRALIDTYTTKLRQIHENAKEACKDIITHKVHPKVYGGPTEDTLKMFGWDTTDASREEQTLGSLVRQALVSQGSELPPNISFLAYFLQDSEAGMSDQESSRPSSSDSSSTGTLTSTYATEYDFDGSSSQTSVCGVEDTEKLRLGPLATHHGGVDSKVGQSIARVHSFFKDTLPMMCSWDPMSVYTLTRFVVFCYVLSKYKAFSIVNDTVGARTAPEDAAEVSYSFIRPYTGKKKVPGKPQRILRELRELQSWMSDLSCAWQKSLAQRSVQNGDMEQLIVSTMQESDKGLKSMACYPGYLLLRESWASMNCTLLLVDRHFCPSGGFHYNVFLATMKSPAFNACPCQRHPLGVQVAWSLERIQLTDLIQDSDSISPHLTIMGNSISGGHTEYMKRFGNKSRPHTADSCAENEAHVEQFLSADHDRLALAFFASHDSYAFPVSDAEGAVSGTAGDGHGSQDTETAFVGNRIDLWADRIASRGEFAAAGCARTLKESWLTSRREADEMGTGHDGMHTFTWQHALLETKARVAKRIERWMEIGELMPLHAPVGERRQ
;
A
#
# COMPACT_ATOMS: atom_id res chain seq x y z
N MET A 1 -10.81 -3.49 -16.08
CA MET A 1 -11.31 -4.84 -16.38
C MET A 1 -10.90 -5.83 -15.30
N THR A 2 -9.71 -5.73 -14.72
CA THR A 2 -9.37 -6.44 -13.48
C THR A 2 -10.34 -6.07 -12.35
N SER A 3 -10.66 -4.78 -12.18
CA SER A 3 -11.72 -4.29 -11.29
C SER A 3 -13.13 -4.76 -11.65
N PHE A 4 -13.31 -5.37 -12.83
CA PHE A 4 -14.58 -5.93 -13.29
C PHE A 4 -14.67 -7.43 -12.98
N LEU A 5 -13.54 -8.15 -13.09
CA LEU A 5 -13.43 -9.55 -12.66
C LEU A 5 -13.49 -9.68 -11.14
N PHE A 6 -12.88 -8.72 -10.44
CA PHE A 6 -12.84 -8.64 -8.98
C PHE A 6 -13.33 -7.24 -8.55
N PRO A 7 -14.65 -7.05 -8.36
CA PRO A 7 -15.23 -5.76 -8.00
C PRO A 7 -14.61 -5.17 -6.74
N ILE A 8 -14.39 -3.84 -6.74
CA ILE A 8 -13.79 -3.07 -5.62
C ILE A 8 -14.83 -2.65 -4.58
N ALA A 9 -16.10 -2.54 -4.99
CA ALA A 9 -17.24 -2.25 -4.14
C ALA A 9 -18.44 -3.09 -4.60
N ASP A 10 -19.42 -3.27 -3.71
CA ASP A 10 -20.67 -4.01 -4.02
C ASP A 10 -21.57 -3.28 -5.03
N LEU A 11 -21.21 -2.05 -5.42
CA LEU A 11 -21.92 -1.29 -6.43
C LEU A 11 -21.15 -1.34 -7.75
N ALA A 12 -21.76 -2.02 -8.74
CA ALA A 12 -21.28 -2.04 -10.10
C ALA A 12 -21.23 -0.61 -10.66
N GLY A 13 -20.03 -0.04 -10.74
CA GLY A 13 -19.79 1.21 -11.45
C GLY A 13 -20.21 1.03 -12.91
N GLY A 14 -21.33 1.62 -13.30
CA GLY A 14 -21.94 1.41 -14.61
C GLY A 14 -20.94 1.64 -15.75
N VAL A 15 -20.74 0.62 -16.59
CA VAL A 15 -19.91 0.73 -17.78
C VAL A 15 -20.64 1.62 -18.79
N ARG A 16 -20.07 2.80 -19.11
CA ARG A 16 -20.65 3.70 -20.10
C ARG A 16 -20.73 3.01 -21.47
N SER A 17 -21.91 3.08 -22.09
CA SER A 17 -22.18 2.53 -23.41
C SER A 17 -21.44 3.33 -24.50
N LYS A 18 -20.33 2.79 -24.98
CA LYS A 18 -19.84 3.11 -26.33
C LYS A 18 -19.69 1.81 -27.11
N ASN A 19 -19.97 1.89 -28.41
CA ASN A 19 -20.03 0.79 -29.38
C ASN A 19 -18.70 0.04 -29.62
N ASP A 20 -17.68 0.22 -28.77
CA ASP A 20 -16.33 -0.36 -28.93
C ASP A 20 -16.19 -1.69 -28.17
N VAL A 21 -17.02 -2.67 -28.55
CA VAL A 21 -17.07 -3.99 -27.89
C VAL A 21 -15.78 -4.79 -28.09
N ALA A 22 -15.15 -4.76 -29.27
CA ALA A 22 -13.91 -5.50 -29.49
C ALA A 22 -12.74 -5.00 -28.62
N PRO A 23 -12.45 -3.68 -28.52
CA PRO A 23 -11.49 -3.19 -27.54
C PRO A 23 -11.83 -3.57 -26.09
N PHE A 24 -13.11 -3.53 -25.70
CA PHE A 24 -13.53 -3.95 -24.37
C PHE A 24 -13.24 -5.45 -24.11
N LEU A 25 -13.57 -6.33 -25.04
CA LEU A 25 -13.26 -7.75 -24.96
C LEU A 25 -11.74 -8.01 -24.92
N SER A 26 -10.94 -7.21 -25.62
CA SER A 26 -9.47 -7.29 -25.54
C SER A 26 -8.92 -6.85 -24.18
N ASP A 27 -9.59 -5.90 -23.51
CA ASP A 27 -9.27 -5.50 -22.15
C ASP A 27 -9.64 -6.63 -21.15
N ILE A 28 -10.76 -7.34 -21.38
CA ILE A 28 -11.14 -8.53 -20.60
C ILE A 28 -10.10 -9.63 -20.79
N ALA A 29 -9.72 -9.95 -22.04
CA ALA A 29 -8.73 -10.98 -22.32
C ALA A 29 -7.39 -10.70 -21.63
N ARG A 30 -6.93 -9.45 -21.63
CA ARG A 30 -5.74 -9.06 -20.86
C ARG A 30 -5.96 -9.27 -19.35
N ALA A 31 -7.04 -8.74 -18.81
CA ALA A 31 -7.29 -8.79 -17.38
C ALA A 31 -7.38 -10.24 -16.86
N THR A 32 -8.03 -11.14 -17.58
CA THR A 32 -8.13 -12.54 -17.15
C THR A 32 -6.80 -13.28 -17.23
N LEU A 33 -5.98 -12.99 -18.24
CA LEU A 33 -4.62 -13.55 -18.34
C LEU A 33 -3.73 -13.03 -17.21
N ASP A 34 -3.71 -11.73 -16.98
CA ASP A 34 -2.95 -11.11 -15.89
C ASP A 34 -3.34 -11.70 -14.53
N SER A 35 -4.64 -11.89 -14.29
CA SER A 35 -5.16 -12.49 -13.05
C SER A 35 -4.81 -13.97 -12.90
N ALA A 36 -4.85 -14.75 -13.99
CA ALA A 36 -4.43 -16.16 -13.95
C ALA A 36 -2.93 -16.27 -13.64
N ASP A 37 -2.11 -15.47 -14.31
CA ASP A 37 -0.66 -15.48 -14.11
C ASP A 37 -0.27 -15.01 -12.70
N ALA A 38 -1.00 -14.04 -12.12
CA ALA A 38 -0.81 -13.60 -10.74
C ALA A 38 -1.06 -14.73 -9.73
N LEU A 39 -2.19 -15.45 -9.88
CA LEU A 39 -2.57 -16.53 -8.97
C LEU A 39 -1.67 -17.76 -9.11
N ASP A 40 -1.30 -18.13 -10.34
CA ASP A 40 -0.34 -19.21 -10.59
C ASP A 40 1.02 -18.90 -9.99
N LEU A 41 1.54 -17.67 -10.20
CA LEU A 41 2.82 -17.27 -9.63
C LEU A 41 2.77 -17.24 -8.10
N PHE A 42 1.69 -16.73 -7.50
CA PHE A 42 1.53 -16.72 -6.05
C PHE A 42 1.56 -18.15 -5.49
N LYS A 43 0.78 -19.07 -6.06
CA LYS A 43 0.78 -20.50 -5.70
C LYS A 43 2.18 -21.08 -5.80
N ASP A 44 2.89 -20.85 -6.90
CA ASP A 44 4.25 -21.39 -7.09
C ASP A 44 5.28 -20.79 -6.12
N LEU A 45 5.09 -19.54 -5.68
CA LEU A 45 5.93 -18.93 -4.64
C LEU A 45 5.69 -19.57 -3.27
N ILE A 46 4.43 -19.78 -2.89
CA ILE A 46 4.07 -20.47 -1.63
C ILE A 46 4.62 -21.89 -1.61
N GLU A 47 4.58 -22.60 -2.74
CA GLU A 47 5.11 -23.96 -2.88
C GLU A 47 6.65 -24.01 -2.97
N GLY A 48 7.32 -22.87 -3.09
CA GLY A 48 8.78 -22.78 -3.24
C GLY A 48 9.29 -23.14 -4.64
N LYS A 49 8.40 -23.19 -5.65
CA LYS A 49 8.73 -23.47 -7.06
C LYS A 49 9.21 -22.24 -7.83
N ALA A 50 8.80 -21.05 -7.40
CA ALA A 50 9.09 -19.79 -8.08
C ALA A 50 10.03 -18.84 -7.30
N GLY A 51 10.76 -19.32 -6.28
CA GLY A 51 11.70 -18.49 -5.49
C GLY A 51 13.08 -18.29 -6.13
N GLY A 52 13.38 -18.99 -7.23
CA GLY A 52 14.69 -19.01 -7.85
C GLY A 52 15.05 -17.78 -8.69
N PRO A 53 16.32 -17.67 -9.12
CA PRO A 53 16.88 -16.52 -9.86
C PRO A 53 16.25 -16.28 -11.25
N GLU A 54 15.64 -17.28 -11.88
CA GLU A 54 15.01 -17.15 -13.21
C GLU A 54 13.52 -16.79 -13.15
N SER A 55 12.91 -16.80 -11.97
CA SER A 55 11.48 -16.51 -11.79
C SER A 55 11.15 -15.02 -12.01
N ASN A 56 9.86 -14.65 -11.90
CA ASN A 56 9.47 -13.26 -11.66
C ASN A 56 9.51 -12.89 -10.17
N GLY A 57 9.48 -13.88 -9.28
CA GLY A 57 9.63 -13.71 -7.83
C GLY A 57 8.56 -12.85 -7.17
N PHE A 58 8.86 -12.38 -5.96
CA PHE A 58 7.96 -11.49 -5.22
C PHE A 58 7.97 -10.06 -5.76
N MET A 59 9.01 -9.64 -6.49
CA MET A 59 9.01 -8.36 -7.21
C MET A 59 7.83 -8.23 -8.18
N ALA A 60 7.27 -9.34 -8.68
CA ALA A 60 6.06 -9.32 -9.51
C ALA A 60 4.84 -8.73 -8.80
N PHE A 61 4.85 -8.64 -7.47
CA PHE A 61 3.78 -8.08 -6.65
C PHE A 61 4.16 -6.76 -5.98
N ASP A 62 5.29 -6.16 -6.36
CA ASP A 62 5.74 -4.84 -5.90
C ASP A 62 4.89 -3.71 -6.53
N ALA A 63 3.67 -3.57 -6.03
CA ALA A 63 2.72 -2.59 -6.53
C ALA A 63 3.02 -1.16 -6.08
N HIS A 64 2.73 -0.21 -6.97
CA HIS A 64 2.69 1.20 -6.62
C HIS A 64 1.24 1.68 -6.51
N GLY A 65 0.79 1.92 -5.28
CA GLY A 65 -0.56 2.42 -4.98
C GLY A 65 -0.80 3.88 -5.38
N GLY A 66 0.20 4.58 -5.93
CA GLY A 66 0.12 6.04 -6.12
C GLY A 66 0.39 6.84 -4.84
N ASP A 67 0.79 6.14 -3.77
CA ASP A 67 1.11 6.67 -2.44
C ASP A 67 2.59 6.41 -2.08
N ALA A 68 3.00 6.88 -0.90
CA ALA A 68 4.31 6.64 -0.30
C ALA A 68 4.39 5.34 0.54
N GLY A 69 3.59 4.32 0.20
CA GLY A 69 3.38 3.12 1.03
C GLY A 69 4.10 1.84 0.58
N CYS A 70 5.26 1.92 -0.11
CA CYS A 70 5.93 0.72 -0.64
C CYS A 70 6.29 -0.31 0.45
N GLN A 71 6.82 0.17 1.59
CA GLN A 71 7.10 -0.59 2.80
C GLN A 71 5.86 -1.28 3.38
N LEU A 72 4.68 -0.66 3.21
CA LEU A 72 3.44 -1.25 3.70
C LEU A 72 3.08 -2.50 2.89
N ARG A 73 3.07 -2.37 1.57
CA ARG A 73 2.74 -3.48 0.66
C ARG A 73 3.76 -4.61 0.73
N ALA A 74 5.04 -4.29 0.93
CA ALA A 74 6.07 -5.29 1.19
C ALA A 74 5.76 -6.10 2.47
N GLY A 75 5.39 -5.42 3.56
CA GLY A 75 4.98 -6.05 4.81
C GLY A 75 3.68 -6.85 4.69
N MET A 76 2.67 -6.35 3.98
CA MET A 76 1.43 -7.08 3.69
C MET A 76 1.70 -8.37 2.92
N MET A 77 2.55 -8.31 1.88
CA MET A 77 2.93 -9.51 1.12
C MET A 77 3.74 -10.49 1.96
N GLN A 78 4.56 -10.00 2.89
CA GLN A 78 5.26 -10.85 3.85
C GLN A 78 4.28 -11.56 4.78
N GLU A 79 3.30 -10.84 5.32
CA GLU A 79 2.26 -11.40 6.20
C GLU A 79 1.48 -12.51 5.47
N VAL A 80 1.06 -12.25 4.23
CA VAL A 80 0.43 -13.24 3.35
C VAL A 80 1.34 -14.44 3.10
N PHE A 81 2.62 -14.22 2.75
CA PHE A 81 3.55 -15.32 2.52
C PHE A 81 3.68 -16.20 3.77
N LEU A 82 3.86 -15.61 4.95
CA LEU A 82 4.02 -16.35 6.21
C LEU A 82 2.79 -17.21 6.52
N VAL A 83 1.58 -16.65 6.38
CA VAL A 83 0.31 -17.39 6.60
C VAL A 83 0.18 -18.56 5.63
N TYR A 84 0.32 -18.31 4.33
CA TYR A 84 0.06 -19.35 3.32
C TYR A 84 1.20 -20.36 3.22
N ARG A 85 2.45 -19.97 3.56
CA ARG A 85 3.56 -20.91 3.69
C ARG A 85 3.32 -21.87 4.86
N TYR A 86 2.88 -21.36 6.01
CA TYR A 86 2.48 -22.20 7.14
C TYR A 86 1.32 -23.13 6.79
N ILE A 87 0.28 -22.63 6.11
CA ILE A 87 -0.82 -23.49 5.65
C ILE A 87 -0.29 -24.60 4.73
N ASN A 88 0.63 -24.29 3.81
CA ASN A 88 1.26 -25.28 2.93
C ASN A 88 2.11 -26.31 3.67
N THR A 89 2.89 -25.91 4.67
CA THR A 89 3.83 -26.81 5.36
C THR A 89 3.21 -27.57 6.52
N ASP A 90 2.38 -26.91 7.34
CA ASP A 90 1.90 -27.40 8.62
C ASP A 90 0.42 -27.82 8.58
N LEU A 91 -0.37 -27.28 7.64
CA LEU A 91 -1.79 -27.62 7.43
C LEU A 91 -2.06 -28.17 6.01
N PRO A 92 -1.36 -29.23 5.56
CA PRO A 92 -1.36 -29.66 4.16
C PRO A 92 -2.76 -30.02 3.62
N GLU A 93 -3.68 -30.51 4.47
CA GLU A 93 -5.06 -30.79 4.07
C GLU A 93 -5.84 -29.50 3.70
N VAL A 94 -5.59 -28.42 4.43
CA VAL A 94 -6.16 -27.10 4.13
C VAL A 94 -5.54 -26.54 2.86
N TRP A 95 -4.21 -26.66 2.72
CA TRP A 95 -3.52 -26.24 1.51
C TRP A 95 -4.02 -26.96 0.26
N VAL A 96 -4.25 -28.27 0.29
CA VAL A 96 -4.76 -29.02 -0.87
C VAL A 96 -6.09 -28.45 -1.35
N LYS A 97 -7.00 -28.10 -0.44
CA LYS A 97 -8.30 -27.49 -0.78
C LYS A 97 -8.11 -26.09 -1.37
N PHE A 98 -7.28 -25.26 -0.73
CA PHE A 98 -7.01 -23.91 -1.19
C PHE A 98 -6.26 -23.87 -2.53
N ARG A 99 -5.33 -24.79 -2.75
CA ARG A 99 -4.64 -24.98 -4.03
C ARG A 99 -5.62 -25.38 -5.14
N ALA A 100 -6.51 -26.35 -4.87
CA ALA A 100 -7.52 -26.77 -5.84
C ALA A 100 -8.46 -25.61 -6.23
N LEU A 101 -8.74 -24.71 -5.27
CA LEU A 101 -9.48 -23.48 -5.52
C LEU A 101 -8.71 -22.54 -6.47
N ILE A 102 -7.42 -22.27 -6.23
CA ILE A 102 -6.58 -21.48 -7.14
C ILE A 102 -6.54 -22.13 -8.55
N ASP A 103 -6.35 -23.44 -8.63
CA ASP A 103 -6.31 -24.18 -9.90
C ASP A 103 -7.65 -24.07 -10.66
N THR A 104 -8.77 -24.06 -9.92
CA THR A 104 -10.11 -23.84 -10.50
C THR A 104 -10.26 -22.41 -11.04
N TYR A 105 -9.84 -21.41 -10.27
CA TYR A 105 -9.93 -20.00 -10.68
C TYR A 105 -9.07 -19.71 -11.90
N THR A 106 -7.81 -20.16 -11.90
CA THR A 106 -6.88 -19.97 -13.02
C THR A 106 -7.37 -20.68 -14.29
N THR A 107 -7.92 -21.89 -14.17
CA THR A 107 -8.54 -22.61 -15.31
C THR A 107 -9.72 -21.83 -15.89
N LYS A 108 -10.64 -21.34 -15.04
CA LYS A 108 -11.78 -20.52 -15.47
C LYS A 108 -11.32 -19.23 -16.16
N LEU A 109 -10.36 -18.50 -15.56
CA LEU A 109 -9.80 -17.27 -16.12
C LEU A 109 -9.15 -17.49 -17.50
N ARG A 110 -8.39 -18.58 -17.68
CA ARG A 110 -7.79 -18.93 -18.97
C ARG A 110 -8.84 -19.31 -20.02
N GLN A 111 -9.93 -19.98 -19.63
CA GLN A 111 -11.05 -20.23 -20.54
C GLN A 111 -11.72 -18.92 -20.99
N ILE A 112 -11.95 -17.98 -20.06
CA ILE A 112 -12.54 -16.67 -20.39
C ILE A 112 -11.60 -15.86 -21.29
N HIS A 113 -10.28 -15.93 -21.05
CA HIS A 113 -9.28 -15.31 -21.93
C HIS A 113 -9.44 -15.77 -23.39
N GLU A 114 -9.50 -17.09 -23.62
CA GLU A 114 -9.66 -17.63 -24.98
C GLU A 114 -11.03 -17.28 -25.58
N ASN A 115 -12.11 -17.35 -24.79
CA ASN A 115 -13.45 -16.97 -25.24
C ASN A 115 -13.52 -15.49 -25.66
N ALA A 116 -12.90 -14.60 -24.88
CA ALA A 116 -12.86 -13.16 -25.19
C ALA A 116 -12.03 -12.87 -26.44
N LYS A 117 -10.93 -13.60 -26.67
CA LYS A 117 -10.11 -13.51 -27.90
C LYS A 117 -10.88 -13.98 -29.13
N GLU A 118 -11.56 -15.11 -29.05
CA GLU A 118 -12.34 -15.63 -30.17
C GLU A 118 -13.52 -14.70 -30.47
N ALA A 119 -14.21 -14.17 -29.45
CA ALA A 119 -15.26 -13.17 -29.62
C ALA A 119 -14.74 -11.89 -30.31
N CYS A 120 -13.53 -11.42 -29.98
CA CYS A 120 -12.89 -10.32 -30.70
C CYS A 120 -12.70 -10.64 -32.18
N LYS A 121 -12.17 -11.83 -32.48
CA LYS A 121 -11.93 -12.29 -33.85
C LYS A 121 -13.23 -12.40 -34.64
N ASP A 122 -14.30 -12.92 -34.04
CA ASP A 122 -15.63 -13.04 -34.65
C ASP A 122 -16.24 -11.68 -35.00
N ILE A 123 -16.16 -10.72 -34.08
CA ILE A 123 -16.66 -9.36 -34.32
C ILE A 123 -15.86 -8.69 -35.46
N ILE A 124 -14.53 -8.82 -35.46
CA ILE A 124 -13.66 -8.11 -36.41
C ILE A 124 -13.65 -8.78 -37.79
N THR A 125 -13.48 -10.10 -37.83
CA THR A 125 -13.27 -10.87 -39.07
C THR A 125 -14.60 -11.32 -39.67
N HIS A 126 -15.50 -11.84 -38.84
CA HIS A 126 -16.76 -12.42 -39.27
C HIS A 126 -17.94 -11.44 -39.19
N LYS A 127 -17.70 -10.20 -38.72
CA LYS A 127 -18.69 -9.14 -38.56
C LYS A 127 -19.90 -9.58 -37.72
N VAL A 128 -19.66 -10.47 -36.75
CA VAL A 128 -20.69 -10.90 -35.80
C VAL A 128 -21.18 -9.69 -35.01
N HIS A 129 -22.51 -9.56 -34.87
CA HIS A 129 -23.09 -8.42 -34.19
C HIS A 129 -22.72 -8.44 -32.69
N PRO A 130 -22.21 -7.35 -32.09
CA PRO A 130 -21.70 -7.38 -30.71
C PRO A 130 -22.71 -7.82 -29.64
N LYS A 131 -24.02 -7.60 -29.87
CA LYS A 131 -25.10 -8.09 -28.99
C LYS A 131 -25.06 -9.60 -28.73
N VAL A 132 -24.44 -10.39 -29.62
CA VAL A 132 -24.29 -11.85 -29.45
C VAL A 132 -23.43 -12.20 -28.22
N TYR A 133 -22.56 -11.31 -27.75
CA TYR A 133 -21.67 -11.56 -26.61
C TYR A 133 -22.06 -10.80 -25.33
N GLY A 134 -23.28 -10.24 -25.30
CA GLY A 134 -23.68 -9.27 -24.28
C GLY A 134 -22.94 -7.93 -24.51
N GLY A 135 -23.63 -6.80 -24.39
CA GLY A 135 -22.96 -5.49 -24.39
C GLY A 135 -21.94 -5.40 -23.25
N PRO A 136 -21.19 -4.31 -23.09
CA PRO A 136 -20.13 -4.22 -22.08
C PRO A 136 -20.71 -4.13 -20.63
N THR A 137 -21.30 -5.21 -20.13
CA THR A 137 -22.02 -5.35 -18.86
C THR A 137 -21.60 -6.63 -18.15
N GLU A 138 -22.01 -6.82 -16.89
CA GLU A 138 -21.67 -8.01 -16.09
C GLU A 138 -22.19 -9.30 -16.76
N ASP A 139 -23.24 -9.17 -17.56
CA ASP A 139 -23.78 -10.28 -18.34
C ASP A 139 -22.75 -10.88 -19.29
N THR A 140 -21.81 -10.08 -19.84
CA THR A 140 -20.72 -10.60 -20.68
C THR A 140 -19.80 -11.55 -19.91
N LEU A 141 -19.49 -11.23 -18.65
CA LEU A 141 -18.66 -12.11 -17.82
C LEU A 141 -19.38 -13.42 -17.53
N LYS A 142 -20.66 -13.35 -17.16
CA LYS A 142 -21.51 -14.55 -16.97
C LYS A 142 -21.60 -15.37 -18.24
N MET A 143 -21.76 -14.73 -19.40
CA MET A 143 -21.78 -15.39 -20.71
C MET A 143 -20.46 -16.13 -21.02
N PHE A 144 -19.33 -15.60 -20.56
CA PHE A 144 -18.04 -16.30 -20.69
C PHE A 144 -17.74 -17.30 -19.57
N GLY A 145 -18.67 -17.50 -18.63
CA GLY A 145 -18.54 -18.46 -17.54
C GLY A 145 -17.88 -17.92 -16.27
N TRP A 146 -17.79 -16.60 -16.12
CA TRP A 146 -17.39 -15.96 -14.86
C TRP A 146 -18.63 -15.64 -14.03
N ASP A 147 -18.89 -16.46 -13.03
CA ASP A 147 -19.90 -16.18 -12.01
C ASP A 147 -19.23 -15.98 -10.66
N THR A 148 -19.31 -14.75 -10.14
CA THR A 148 -18.74 -14.39 -8.84
C THR A 148 -19.61 -14.86 -7.68
N THR A 149 -20.84 -15.33 -7.93
CA THR A 149 -21.73 -15.81 -6.86
C THR A 149 -21.29 -17.15 -6.27
N ASP A 150 -20.48 -17.94 -6.98
CA ASP A 150 -19.90 -19.18 -6.46
C ASP A 150 -18.86 -18.90 -5.35
N ALA A 151 -18.11 -17.80 -5.46
CA ALA A 151 -17.02 -17.48 -4.55
C ALA A 151 -17.51 -17.21 -3.10
N SER A 152 -18.78 -16.81 -2.92
CA SER A 152 -19.31 -16.44 -1.60
C SER A 152 -19.57 -17.65 -0.71
N ARG A 153 -19.68 -18.84 -1.31
CA ARG A 153 -19.75 -20.09 -0.57
C ARG A 153 -18.37 -20.57 -0.11
N GLU A 154 -17.32 -20.21 -0.84
CA GLU A 154 -15.96 -20.68 -0.56
C GLU A 154 -15.29 -19.87 0.57
N GLU A 155 -15.62 -18.59 0.74
CA GLU A 155 -15.07 -17.73 1.80
C GLU A 155 -15.35 -18.26 3.21
N GLN A 156 -16.54 -18.81 3.47
CA GLN A 156 -16.90 -19.37 4.77
C GLN A 156 -16.05 -20.60 5.14
N THR A 157 -15.27 -21.14 4.20
CA THR A 157 -14.52 -22.39 4.40
C THR A 157 -13.07 -22.19 4.82
N LEU A 158 -12.32 -21.20 4.31
CA LEU A 158 -10.87 -21.20 4.56
C LEU A 158 -10.51 -20.91 6.03
N GLY A 159 -11.04 -19.83 6.60
CA GLY A 159 -10.82 -19.49 8.01
C GLY A 159 -11.34 -20.58 8.95
N SER A 160 -12.49 -21.19 8.64
CA SER A 160 -13.05 -22.29 9.43
C SER A 160 -12.22 -23.58 9.30
N LEU A 161 -11.70 -23.90 8.11
CA LEU A 161 -10.81 -25.03 7.87
C LEU A 161 -9.49 -24.87 8.61
N VAL A 162 -8.88 -23.67 8.60
CA VAL A 162 -7.65 -23.40 9.37
C VAL A 162 -7.93 -23.53 10.86
N ARG A 163 -9.02 -22.94 11.38
CA ARG A 163 -9.41 -23.11 12.79
C ARG A 163 -9.58 -24.58 13.16
N GLN A 164 -10.34 -25.34 12.37
CA GLN A 164 -10.58 -26.75 12.61
C GLN A 164 -9.27 -27.55 12.63
N ALA A 165 -8.37 -27.26 11.68
CA ALA A 165 -7.07 -27.93 11.61
C ALA A 165 -6.19 -27.59 12.82
N LEU A 166 -6.10 -26.32 13.23
CA LEU A 166 -5.36 -25.88 14.42
C LEU A 166 -5.88 -26.53 15.70
N VAL A 167 -7.21 -26.57 15.89
CA VAL A 167 -7.84 -27.25 17.04
C VAL A 167 -7.50 -28.74 17.04
N SER A 168 -7.51 -29.40 15.88
CA SER A 168 -7.20 -30.84 15.78
C SER A 168 -5.74 -31.17 16.08
N GLN A 169 -4.81 -30.25 15.78
CA GLN A 169 -3.38 -30.44 16.00
C GLN A 169 -2.92 -30.06 17.42
N GLY A 170 -3.73 -29.31 18.18
CA GLY A 170 -3.37 -28.82 19.52
C GLY A 170 -2.06 -28.01 19.54
N SER A 171 -1.67 -27.44 18.39
CA SER A 171 -0.37 -26.79 18.20
C SER A 171 -0.48 -25.30 18.46
N GLU A 172 0.47 -24.76 19.21
CA GLU A 172 0.65 -23.31 19.33
C GLU A 172 1.16 -22.75 18.00
N LEU A 173 0.65 -21.59 17.60
CA LEU A 173 1.13 -20.90 16.42
C LEU A 173 2.59 -20.47 16.61
N PRO A 174 3.48 -20.70 15.62
CA PRO A 174 4.83 -20.18 15.64
C PRO A 174 4.87 -18.66 15.92
N PRO A 175 5.89 -18.15 16.64
CA PRO A 175 5.95 -16.74 17.04
C PRO A 175 5.80 -15.75 15.88
N ASN A 176 6.38 -16.07 14.72
CA ASN A 176 6.34 -15.25 13.51
C ASN A 176 4.97 -15.21 12.81
N ILE A 177 4.01 -16.06 13.20
CA ILE A 177 2.61 -16.01 12.74
C ILE A 177 1.60 -15.92 13.89
N SER A 178 2.05 -15.58 15.09
CA SER A 178 1.20 -15.42 16.27
C SER A 178 0.07 -14.40 16.06
N PHE A 179 0.30 -13.41 15.19
CA PHE A 179 -0.70 -12.44 14.77
C PHE A 179 -1.94 -13.08 14.13
N LEU A 180 -1.84 -14.30 13.60
CA LEU A 180 -2.96 -15.02 13.00
C LEU A 180 -4.06 -15.30 14.03
N ALA A 181 -3.70 -15.45 15.31
CA ALA A 181 -4.67 -15.63 16.39
C ALA A 181 -5.72 -14.50 16.43
N TYR A 182 -5.32 -13.26 16.10
CA TYR A 182 -6.21 -12.11 16.02
C TYR A 182 -7.35 -12.34 15.01
N PHE A 183 -7.01 -12.76 13.78
CA PHE A 183 -8.00 -13.00 12.72
C PHE A 183 -8.87 -14.23 12.98
N LEU A 184 -8.38 -15.19 13.75
CA LEU A 184 -9.13 -16.39 14.08
C LEU A 184 -10.20 -16.14 15.16
N GLN A 185 -9.98 -15.17 16.07
CA GLN A 185 -10.88 -14.81 17.17
C GLN A 185 -12.11 -13.99 16.73
N ASP A 186 -11.94 -13.01 15.85
CA ASP A 186 -13.01 -12.07 15.46
C ASP A 186 -14.21 -12.73 14.76
N SER A 187 -14.03 -13.94 14.20
CA SER A 187 -15.10 -14.67 13.54
C SER A 187 -16.14 -15.27 14.49
N GLU A 188 -15.84 -15.45 15.77
CA GLU A 188 -16.77 -16.06 16.74
C GLU A 188 -17.85 -15.07 17.20
N ALA A 189 -17.49 -13.80 17.34
CA ALA A 189 -18.39 -12.75 17.82
C ALA A 189 -19.53 -12.42 16.83
N GLY A 190 -19.37 -12.73 15.54
CA GLY A 190 -20.39 -12.48 14.52
C GLY A 190 -21.49 -13.56 14.43
N MET A 191 -21.31 -14.72 15.09
CA MET A 191 -22.24 -15.86 14.96
C MET A 191 -23.16 -16.07 16.17
N SER A 192 -22.90 -15.46 17.33
CA SER A 192 -23.69 -15.72 18.55
C SER A 192 -25.04 -15.00 18.63
N ASP A 193 -25.29 -13.98 17.80
CA ASP A 193 -26.46 -13.09 17.97
C ASP A 193 -27.66 -13.42 17.06
N GLN A 194 -27.62 -14.52 16.28
CA GLN A 194 -28.76 -14.92 15.42
C GLN A 194 -29.61 -16.09 15.93
N GLU A 195 -29.26 -16.76 17.02
CA GLU A 195 -30.04 -17.89 17.55
C GLU A 195 -30.39 -17.74 19.04
N SER A 196 -31.02 -16.62 19.44
CA SER A 196 -31.80 -16.64 20.68
C SER A 196 -32.81 -15.49 20.72
N SER A 197 -34.07 -15.84 20.99
CA SER A 197 -35.21 -14.99 21.37
C SER A 197 -36.00 -14.26 20.25
N ARG A 198 -36.85 -15.03 19.55
CA ARG A 198 -38.18 -14.52 19.15
C ARG A 198 -39.24 -15.09 20.12
N PRO A 199 -39.91 -14.27 20.94
CA PRO A 199 -41.15 -14.66 21.57
C PRO A 199 -42.27 -14.60 20.52
N SER A 200 -43.12 -15.62 20.53
CA SER A 200 -44.37 -15.68 19.79
C SER A 200 -45.35 -14.62 20.31
N SER A 201 -45.81 -13.71 19.44
CA SER A 201 -47.06 -12.98 19.67
C SER A 201 -47.83 -12.75 18.36
N SER A 202 -49.12 -13.00 18.48
CA SER A 202 -50.21 -12.99 17.51
C SER A 202 -50.51 -11.66 16.84
N ASP A 203 -51.01 -11.77 15.61
CA ASP A 203 -51.91 -10.91 14.83
C ASP A 203 -52.25 -9.49 15.34
N SER A 204 -52.00 -8.49 14.48
CA SER A 204 -53.08 -7.64 13.97
C SER A 204 -52.63 -6.85 12.74
N SER A 205 -53.57 -6.68 11.82
CA SER A 205 -53.47 -6.00 10.53
C SER A 205 -53.31 -4.48 10.67
N SER A 206 -52.52 -3.89 9.77
CA SER A 206 -52.86 -2.60 9.15
C SER A 206 -52.01 -2.36 7.90
N THR A 207 -52.72 -2.12 6.81
CA THR A 207 -52.28 -1.64 5.51
C THR A 207 -51.71 -0.22 5.60
N GLY A 208 -50.58 0.03 4.93
CA GLY A 208 -50.00 1.36 4.77
C GLY A 208 -49.08 1.43 3.56
N THR A 209 -49.66 1.66 2.39
CA THR A 209 -48.99 1.94 1.12
C THR A 209 -48.37 3.34 1.17
N LEU A 210 -47.05 3.48 0.97
CA LEU A 210 -46.45 4.73 0.52
C LEU A 210 -45.25 4.45 -0.40
N THR A 211 -45.50 4.67 -1.68
CA THR A 211 -44.52 4.88 -2.75
C THR A 211 -43.76 6.19 -2.51
N SER A 212 -42.42 6.16 -2.62
CA SER A 212 -41.61 7.38 -2.74
C SER A 212 -40.59 7.19 -3.86
N THR A 213 -40.88 7.86 -4.97
CA THR A 213 -40.06 8.01 -6.16
C THR A 213 -39.27 9.30 -6.00
N TYR A 214 -37.95 9.23 -5.95
CA TYR A 214 -37.09 10.39 -6.24
C TYR A 214 -35.99 9.95 -7.18
N ALA A 215 -36.22 10.20 -8.46
CA ALA A 215 -35.20 10.26 -9.49
C ALA A 215 -34.70 11.70 -9.53
N THR A 216 -33.39 11.91 -9.35
CA THR A 216 -32.72 13.18 -9.66
C THR A 216 -31.83 12.96 -10.87
N GLU A 217 -32.35 13.36 -12.03
CA GLU A 217 -31.57 13.63 -13.24
C GLU A 217 -30.66 14.84 -12.98
N TYR A 218 -29.37 14.69 -13.27
CA TYR A 218 -28.44 15.82 -13.39
C TYR A 218 -27.76 15.72 -14.75
N ASP A 219 -28.24 16.56 -15.67
CA ASP A 219 -27.58 16.91 -16.92
C ASP A 219 -26.39 17.84 -16.62
N PHE A 220 -25.22 17.50 -17.15
CA PHE A 220 -24.06 18.38 -17.14
C PHE A 220 -23.56 18.56 -18.56
N ASP A 221 -24.07 19.60 -19.23
CA ASP A 221 -23.50 20.14 -20.45
C ASP A 221 -22.33 21.06 -20.11
N GLY A 222 -21.22 20.86 -20.80
CA GLY A 222 -20.04 21.72 -20.70
C GLY A 222 -20.14 22.95 -21.59
N SER A 223 -19.36 24.00 -21.27
CA SER A 223 -18.52 24.72 -22.24
C SER A 223 -17.78 25.91 -21.60
N SER A 224 -16.48 25.96 -21.85
CA SER A 224 -15.65 27.12 -22.23
C SER A 224 -15.62 28.42 -21.41
N SER A 225 -14.41 28.69 -20.91
CA SER A 225 -13.55 29.85 -21.22
C SER A 225 -13.90 31.29 -20.78
N GLN A 226 -12.82 31.95 -20.32
CA GLN A 226 -12.46 33.38 -20.43
C GLN A 226 -12.75 34.35 -19.27
N THR A 227 -11.63 34.76 -18.64
CA THR A 227 -11.16 36.13 -18.31
C THR A 227 -12.01 37.10 -17.48
N SER A 228 -11.37 37.53 -16.39
CA SER A 228 -11.11 38.94 -16.01
C SER A 228 -12.16 39.73 -15.22
N VAL A 229 -11.66 40.36 -14.14
CA VAL A 229 -11.77 41.78 -13.75
C VAL A 229 -12.10 41.93 -12.26
N CYS A 230 -11.20 42.64 -11.58
CA CYS A 230 -11.32 43.13 -10.21
C CYS A 230 -12.54 44.05 -10.03
N GLY A 231 -13.23 43.90 -8.89
CA GLY A 231 -14.24 44.84 -8.43
C GLY A 231 -14.30 44.83 -6.90
N VAL A 232 -13.76 45.90 -6.31
CA VAL A 232 -13.89 46.29 -4.90
C VAL A 232 -15.30 46.80 -4.69
N GLU A 233 -15.96 46.44 -3.58
CA GLU A 233 -16.87 47.36 -2.90
C GLU A 233 -17.05 46.97 -1.41
N ASP A 234 -16.71 47.94 -0.57
CA ASP A 234 -16.91 47.98 0.87
C ASP A 234 -18.40 47.97 1.26
N THR A 235 -18.71 47.47 2.45
CA THR A 235 -19.60 48.21 3.36
C THR A 235 -19.47 47.70 4.80
N GLU A 236 -19.01 48.60 5.66
CA GLU A 236 -19.10 48.53 7.11
C GLU A 236 -20.53 48.29 7.60
N LYS A 237 -20.66 47.57 8.73
CA LYS A 237 -21.61 47.97 9.79
C LYS A 237 -21.12 47.54 11.17
N LEU A 238 -20.59 48.55 11.86
CA LEU A 238 -20.45 48.64 13.31
C LEU A 238 -21.74 48.24 14.04
N ARG A 239 -21.64 47.37 15.05
CA ARG A 239 -22.53 47.41 16.21
C ARG A 239 -21.76 47.11 17.51
N LEU A 240 -21.83 48.11 18.39
CA LEU A 240 -21.42 48.12 19.79
C LEU A 240 -22.18 47.08 20.61
N GLY A 241 -21.47 46.41 21.52
CA GLY A 241 -22.01 45.36 22.40
C GLY A 241 -22.71 45.86 23.67
N PRO A 242 -22.90 44.97 24.65
CA PRO A 242 -22.88 45.37 26.05
C PRO A 242 -21.99 44.49 26.95
N LEU A 243 -21.62 45.10 28.08
CA LEU A 243 -20.68 44.64 29.10
C LEU A 243 -21.08 43.34 29.83
N ALA A 244 -20.05 42.52 30.02
CA ALA A 244 -19.61 41.79 31.23
C ALA A 244 -20.63 41.22 32.24
N THR A 245 -20.53 39.91 32.46
CA THR A 245 -20.59 39.29 33.78
C THR A 245 -19.45 38.29 33.94
N HIS A 246 -18.52 38.59 34.85
CA HIS A 246 -17.46 37.69 35.30
C HIS A 246 -18.06 36.61 36.21
N HIS A 247 -18.03 35.35 35.77
CA HIS A 247 -18.15 34.18 36.65
C HIS A 247 -16.89 33.34 36.50
N GLY A 248 -16.29 32.99 37.63
CA GLY A 248 -15.05 32.22 37.70
C GLY A 248 -15.23 30.83 37.08
N GLY A 249 -14.70 30.65 35.88
CA GLY A 249 -14.76 29.40 35.13
C GLY A 249 -13.42 28.67 35.20
N VAL A 250 -13.28 27.76 36.17
CA VAL A 250 -12.25 26.71 36.10
C VAL A 250 -12.81 25.45 35.41
N ASP A 251 -14.14 25.28 35.37
CA ASP A 251 -14.79 24.10 34.75
C ASP A 251 -15.08 24.24 33.24
N SER A 252 -14.95 25.44 32.66
CA SER A 252 -15.27 25.66 31.23
C SER A 252 -14.21 25.12 30.26
N LYS A 253 -12.93 25.03 30.68
CA LYS A 253 -11.85 24.60 29.77
C LYS A 253 -11.83 23.08 29.57
N VAL A 254 -12.12 22.32 30.63
CA VAL A 254 -12.18 20.86 30.57
C VAL A 254 -13.35 20.40 29.71
N GLY A 255 -14.54 21.01 29.87
CA GLY A 255 -15.71 20.70 29.05
C GLY A 255 -15.51 21.01 27.56
N GLN A 256 -14.86 22.13 27.22
CA GLN A 256 -14.52 22.47 25.83
C GLN A 256 -13.47 21.53 25.24
N SER A 257 -12.49 21.08 26.02
CA SER A 257 -11.48 20.11 25.59
C SER A 257 -12.12 18.74 25.29
N ILE A 258 -13.00 18.26 26.17
CA ILE A 258 -13.71 16.98 25.99
C ILE A 258 -14.65 17.03 24.78
N ALA A 259 -15.37 18.14 24.58
CA ALA A 259 -16.25 18.31 23.42
C ALA A 259 -15.46 18.31 22.09
N ARG A 260 -14.29 18.95 22.05
CA ARG A 260 -13.38 18.93 20.88
C ARG A 260 -12.86 17.52 20.59
N VAL A 261 -12.45 16.78 21.62
CA VAL A 261 -12.00 15.38 21.46
C VAL A 261 -13.12 14.50 20.91
N HIS A 262 -14.36 14.64 21.39
CA HIS A 262 -15.48 13.82 20.93
C HIS A 262 -15.98 14.14 19.52
N SER A 263 -15.98 15.42 19.09
CA SER A 263 -16.36 15.75 17.71
C SER A 263 -15.32 15.26 16.71
N PHE A 264 -14.04 15.34 17.07
CA PHE A 264 -12.91 15.05 16.20
C PHE A 264 -12.85 13.61 15.67
N PHE A 265 -13.21 12.61 16.49
CA PHE A 265 -13.20 11.20 16.04
C PHE A 265 -14.45 10.79 15.25
N LYS A 266 -15.52 11.61 15.28
CA LYS A 266 -16.71 11.37 14.45
C LYS A 266 -16.50 11.68 12.98
N ASP A 267 -15.47 12.47 12.67
CA ASP A 267 -15.14 12.90 11.31
C ASP A 267 -14.06 12.02 10.65
N THR A 268 -13.80 10.82 11.20
CA THR A 268 -12.85 9.89 10.59
C THR A 268 -13.41 9.36 9.27
N LEU A 269 -12.61 9.45 8.20
CA LEU A 269 -13.00 8.97 6.87
C LEU A 269 -13.35 7.47 6.97
N PRO A 270 -14.48 7.03 6.40
CA PRO A 270 -14.82 5.62 6.41
C PRO A 270 -13.80 4.82 5.59
N MET A 271 -13.35 3.70 6.15
CA MET A 271 -12.55 2.71 5.43
C MET A 271 -13.48 1.79 4.67
N MET A 272 -13.19 1.53 3.40
CA MET A 272 -14.01 0.61 2.59
C MET A 272 -13.51 -0.83 2.73
N CYS A 273 -12.23 -1.01 3.04
CA CYS A 273 -11.58 -2.29 3.18
C CYS A 273 -11.35 -2.68 4.65
N SER A 274 -11.36 -3.98 4.90
CA SER A 274 -10.75 -4.61 6.07
C SER A 274 -9.54 -5.43 5.62
N TRP A 275 -8.48 -5.45 6.44
CA TRP A 275 -7.39 -6.38 6.24
C TRP A 275 -7.75 -7.71 6.90
N ASP A 276 -7.93 -8.74 6.08
CA ASP A 276 -8.09 -10.11 6.53
C ASP A 276 -7.36 -11.04 5.54
N PRO A 277 -6.18 -11.58 5.91
CA PRO A 277 -5.44 -12.50 5.06
C PRO A 277 -6.13 -13.87 4.91
N MET A 278 -7.16 -14.16 5.72
CA MET A 278 -7.95 -15.39 5.66
C MET A 278 -9.15 -15.29 4.71
N SER A 279 -9.60 -14.08 4.38
CA SER A 279 -10.62 -13.88 3.35
C SER A 279 -10.03 -14.16 1.97
N VAL A 280 -10.58 -15.18 1.30
CA VAL A 280 -10.22 -15.53 -0.08
C VAL A 280 -10.40 -14.35 -1.03
N TYR A 281 -11.40 -13.49 -0.79
CA TYR A 281 -11.64 -12.30 -1.60
C TYR A 281 -10.57 -11.25 -1.42
N THR A 282 -10.26 -10.91 -0.17
CA THR A 282 -9.22 -9.93 0.15
C THR A 282 -7.88 -10.39 -0.39
N LEU A 283 -7.53 -11.67 -0.18
CA LEU A 283 -6.31 -12.26 -0.73
C LEU A 283 -6.28 -12.22 -2.26
N THR A 284 -7.32 -12.73 -2.92
CA THR A 284 -7.36 -12.82 -4.39
C THR A 284 -7.25 -11.43 -5.02
N ARG A 285 -8.02 -10.45 -4.51
CA ARG A 285 -7.91 -9.04 -4.94
C ARG A 285 -6.51 -8.50 -4.69
N PHE A 286 -5.96 -8.68 -3.49
CA PHE A 286 -4.63 -8.20 -3.14
C PHE A 286 -3.55 -8.75 -4.07
N VAL A 287 -3.49 -10.07 -4.26
CA VAL A 287 -2.51 -10.75 -5.13
C VAL A 287 -2.65 -10.28 -6.58
N VAL A 288 -3.87 -10.28 -7.12
CA VAL A 288 -4.12 -9.89 -8.52
C VAL A 288 -3.84 -8.40 -8.74
N PHE A 289 -4.29 -7.53 -7.85
CA PHE A 289 -4.13 -6.08 -8.01
C PHE A 289 -2.67 -5.69 -7.83
N CYS A 290 -1.96 -6.31 -6.87
CA CYS A 290 -0.54 -6.11 -6.70
C CYS A 290 0.23 -6.48 -7.98
N TYR A 291 -0.10 -7.63 -8.55
CA TYR A 291 0.53 -8.10 -9.78
C TYR A 291 0.28 -7.16 -10.96
N VAL A 292 -0.97 -6.76 -11.20
CA VAL A 292 -1.33 -5.85 -12.31
C VAL A 292 -0.65 -4.49 -12.14
N LEU A 293 -0.69 -3.92 -10.94
CA LEU A 293 -0.06 -2.63 -10.66
C LEU A 293 1.47 -2.68 -10.77
N SER A 294 2.11 -3.80 -10.40
CA SER A 294 3.55 -4.00 -10.59
C SER A 294 3.92 -4.22 -12.06
N LYS A 295 3.18 -5.07 -12.77
CA LYS A 295 3.38 -5.39 -14.19
C LYS A 295 3.36 -4.16 -15.09
N TYR A 296 2.47 -3.21 -14.80
CA TYR A 296 2.36 -1.96 -15.55
C TYR A 296 2.95 -0.78 -14.78
N LYS A 297 3.91 -1.02 -13.87
CA LYS A 297 4.70 0.02 -13.21
C LYS A 297 5.87 0.44 -14.09
N ALA A 298 6.10 1.73 -14.18
CA ALA A 298 7.27 2.32 -14.79
C ALA A 298 7.93 3.28 -13.79
N PHE A 299 9.25 3.18 -13.65
CA PHE A 299 10.02 4.20 -12.96
C PHE A 299 10.42 5.30 -13.95
N SER A 300 10.35 6.55 -13.49
CA SER A 300 10.72 7.70 -14.28
C SER A 300 11.20 8.83 -13.37
N ILE A 301 11.98 9.75 -13.91
CA ILE A 301 12.33 10.99 -13.21
C ILE A 301 11.24 12.01 -13.53
N VAL A 302 10.66 12.58 -12.49
CA VAL A 302 9.64 13.63 -12.61
C VAL A 302 9.94 14.69 -11.57
N ASN A 303 10.08 15.94 -12.02
CA ASN A 303 10.43 17.07 -11.15
C ASN A 303 11.68 16.79 -10.32
N ASP A 304 12.71 16.26 -10.97
CA ASP A 304 13.97 15.84 -10.36
C ASP A 304 13.85 14.78 -9.26
N THR A 305 12.73 14.07 -9.15
CA THR A 305 12.59 12.95 -8.20
C THR A 305 12.37 11.64 -8.96
N VAL A 306 13.02 10.57 -8.51
CA VAL A 306 12.75 9.21 -9.01
C VAL A 306 11.40 8.75 -8.46
N GLY A 307 10.42 8.57 -9.34
CA GLY A 307 9.07 8.16 -8.98
C GLY A 307 8.58 6.96 -9.78
N ALA A 308 7.68 6.19 -9.18
CA ALA A 308 6.94 5.14 -9.87
C ALA A 308 5.61 5.69 -10.41
N ARG A 309 5.19 5.23 -11.59
CA ARG A 309 3.90 5.54 -12.20
C ARG A 309 3.33 4.31 -12.85
N THR A 310 2.00 4.25 -12.97
CA THR A 310 1.36 3.28 -13.84
C THR A 310 1.52 3.71 -15.31
N ALA A 311 1.77 2.74 -16.19
CA ALA A 311 1.90 2.91 -17.63
C ALA A 311 0.68 2.29 -18.33
N PRO A 312 -0.48 2.98 -18.35
CA PRO A 312 -1.70 2.47 -18.98
C PRO A 312 -1.52 2.19 -20.48
N GLU A 313 -0.55 2.83 -21.14
CA GLU A 313 -0.16 2.56 -22.52
C GLU A 313 0.41 1.15 -22.69
N ASP A 314 1.22 0.68 -21.75
CA ASP A 314 1.82 -0.67 -21.78
C ASP A 314 0.72 -1.73 -21.63
N ALA A 315 -0.23 -1.51 -20.71
CA ALA A 315 -1.41 -2.37 -20.57
C ALA A 315 -2.30 -2.34 -21.81
N ALA A 316 -2.50 -1.17 -22.42
CA ALA A 316 -3.26 -1.06 -23.66
C ALA A 316 -2.58 -1.81 -24.80
N GLU A 317 -1.27 -1.71 -24.93
CA GLU A 317 -0.51 -2.41 -25.94
C GLU A 317 -0.70 -3.94 -25.86
N VAL A 318 -0.69 -4.50 -24.64
CA VAL A 318 -1.00 -5.92 -24.42
C VAL A 318 -2.43 -6.26 -24.88
N SER A 319 -3.43 -5.49 -24.46
CA SER A 319 -4.82 -5.68 -24.90
C SER A 319 -4.96 -5.63 -26.41
N TYR A 320 -4.41 -4.61 -27.06
CA TYR A 320 -4.47 -4.44 -28.51
C TYR A 320 -3.70 -5.53 -29.27
N SER A 321 -2.66 -6.13 -28.68
CA SER A 321 -1.91 -7.23 -29.29
C SER A 321 -2.80 -8.44 -29.62
N PHE A 322 -3.86 -8.68 -28.84
CA PHE A 322 -4.79 -9.79 -29.07
C PHE A 322 -5.69 -9.59 -30.30
N ILE A 323 -5.98 -8.34 -30.65
CA ILE A 323 -6.87 -8.02 -31.78
C ILE A 323 -6.11 -7.55 -33.01
N ARG A 324 -4.84 -7.15 -32.85
CA ARG A 324 -3.97 -6.66 -33.92
C ARG A 324 -3.93 -7.58 -35.14
N PRO A 325 -3.86 -8.93 -35.01
CA PRO A 325 -3.86 -9.83 -36.17
C PRO A 325 -5.10 -9.71 -37.07
N TYR A 326 -6.22 -9.23 -36.52
CA TYR A 326 -7.52 -9.14 -37.22
C TYR A 326 -7.82 -7.70 -37.66
N THR A 327 -7.14 -6.71 -37.09
CA THR A 327 -7.28 -5.30 -37.49
C THR A 327 -6.31 -4.96 -38.62
N GLY A 328 -6.73 -4.12 -39.56
CA GLY A 328 -5.83 -3.63 -40.62
C GLY A 328 -4.58 -2.97 -40.02
N LYS A 329 -3.41 -3.14 -40.68
CA LYS A 329 -2.04 -2.81 -40.22
C LYS A 329 -1.76 -1.36 -39.72
N LYS A 330 -2.77 -0.50 -39.56
CA LYS A 330 -2.63 0.93 -39.24
C LYS A 330 -3.41 1.41 -38.00
N LYS A 331 -4.15 0.56 -37.29
CA LYS A 331 -4.95 1.02 -36.14
C LYS A 331 -4.08 1.08 -34.88
N VAL A 332 -3.56 2.28 -34.58
CA VAL A 332 -2.88 2.58 -33.31
C VAL A 332 -3.90 2.45 -32.17
N PRO A 333 -3.51 1.94 -30.99
CA PRO A 333 -4.34 2.02 -29.79
C PRO A 333 -4.88 3.44 -29.60
N GLY A 334 -6.20 3.58 -29.40
CA GLY A 334 -6.75 4.85 -28.95
C GLY A 334 -6.24 5.22 -27.56
N LYS A 335 -6.50 6.45 -27.09
CA LYS A 335 -6.15 6.86 -25.72
C LYS A 335 -6.69 5.82 -24.71
N PRO A 336 -5.86 5.29 -23.79
CA PRO A 336 -6.21 4.14 -22.95
C PRO A 336 -7.11 4.52 -21.76
N GLN A 337 -8.17 5.29 -21.98
CA GLN A 337 -9.01 5.87 -20.92
C GLN A 337 -9.67 4.83 -20.01
N ARG A 338 -10.12 3.68 -20.58
CA ARG A 338 -10.71 2.59 -19.78
C ARG A 338 -9.67 1.95 -18.86
N ILE A 339 -8.48 1.70 -19.38
CA ILE A 339 -7.37 1.09 -18.64
C ILE A 339 -6.84 2.07 -17.59
N LEU A 340 -6.72 3.36 -17.93
CA LEU A 340 -6.36 4.40 -16.97
C LEU A 340 -7.34 4.46 -15.80
N ARG A 341 -8.65 4.38 -16.09
CA ARG A 341 -9.68 4.34 -15.04
C ARG A 341 -9.54 3.08 -14.18
N GLU A 342 -9.40 1.92 -14.80
CA GLU A 342 -9.16 0.65 -14.10
C GLU A 342 -7.94 0.74 -13.17
N LEU A 343 -6.78 1.16 -13.67
CA LEU A 343 -5.56 1.23 -12.86
C LEU A 343 -5.73 2.20 -11.68
N ARG A 344 -6.46 3.31 -11.86
CA ARG A 344 -6.80 4.22 -10.75
C ARG A 344 -7.71 3.57 -9.71
N GLU A 345 -8.71 2.80 -10.14
CA GLU A 345 -9.57 2.04 -9.24
C GLU A 345 -8.74 1.04 -8.42
N LEU A 346 -7.85 0.29 -9.07
CA LEU A 346 -6.94 -0.64 -8.39
C LEU A 346 -6.03 0.07 -7.38
N GLN A 347 -5.47 1.23 -7.75
CA GLN A 347 -4.62 2.05 -6.88
C GLN A 347 -5.39 2.57 -5.65
N SER A 348 -6.60 3.09 -5.86
CA SER A 348 -7.47 3.56 -4.78
C SER A 348 -7.78 2.44 -3.78
N TRP A 349 -8.23 1.27 -4.27
CA TRP A 349 -8.48 0.12 -3.40
C TRP A 349 -7.22 -0.36 -2.66
N MET A 350 -6.07 -0.42 -3.35
CA MET A 350 -4.81 -0.83 -2.73
C MET A 350 -4.36 0.15 -1.64
N SER A 351 -4.59 1.45 -1.83
CA SER A 351 -4.27 2.47 -0.83
C SER A 351 -5.17 2.37 0.41
N ASP A 352 -6.48 2.15 0.23
CA ASP A 352 -7.43 1.92 1.33
C ASP A 352 -7.11 0.61 2.09
N LEU A 353 -6.74 -0.46 1.38
CA LEU A 353 -6.30 -1.71 2.01
C LEU A 353 -4.98 -1.54 2.77
N SER A 354 -4.04 -0.73 2.27
CA SER A 354 -2.79 -0.42 2.98
C SER A 354 -3.07 0.30 4.31
N CYS A 355 -4.01 1.24 4.31
CA CYS A 355 -4.52 1.86 5.54
C CYS A 355 -5.20 0.83 6.45
N ALA A 356 -5.97 -0.11 5.90
CA ALA A 356 -6.65 -1.16 6.68
C ALA A 356 -5.66 -2.07 7.40
N TRP A 357 -4.55 -2.38 6.74
CA TRP A 357 -3.46 -3.12 7.35
C TRP A 357 -2.74 -2.33 8.44
N GLN A 358 -2.48 -1.02 8.25
CA GLN A 358 -1.92 -0.18 9.31
C GLN A 358 -2.85 -0.09 10.54
N LYS A 359 -4.16 0.02 10.31
CA LYS A 359 -5.16 -0.07 11.39
C LYS A 359 -5.07 -1.41 12.12
N SER A 360 -4.98 -2.52 11.38
CA SER A 360 -4.80 -3.86 11.96
C SER A 360 -3.48 -3.99 12.73
N LEU A 361 -2.38 -3.39 12.27
CA LEU A 361 -1.13 -3.33 13.04
C LEU A 361 -1.33 -2.54 14.35
N ALA A 362 -2.05 -1.43 14.30
CA ALA A 362 -2.34 -0.61 15.47
C ALA A 362 -3.18 -1.36 16.52
N GLN A 363 -4.16 -2.15 16.07
CA GLN A 363 -4.99 -3.01 16.91
C GLN A 363 -4.19 -4.14 17.58
N ARG A 364 -3.09 -4.57 16.96
CA ARG A 364 -2.20 -5.62 17.45
C ARG A 364 -0.99 -5.08 18.23
N SER A 365 -0.81 -3.77 18.33
CA SER A 365 0.32 -3.15 19.04
C SER A 365 0.23 -3.39 20.55
N VAL A 366 1.34 -3.79 21.15
CA VAL A 366 1.45 -4.09 22.59
C VAL A 366 1.52 -2.80 23.42
N GLN A 367 1.93 -1.69 22.81
CA GLN A 367 2.32 -0.48 23.53
C GLN A 367 1.18 0.44 23.89
N ASN A 368 0.15 0.50 23.06
CA ASN A 368 -0.95 1.42 23.30
C ASN A 368 -2.23 0.92 22.64
N GLY A 369 -3.19 0.49 23.45
CA GLY A 369 -4.50 0.04 22.98
C GLY A 369 -5.29 1.13 22.22
N ASP A 370 -4.88 2.39 22.31
CA ASP A 370 -5.47 3.51 21.59
C ASP A 370 -4.67 3.95 20.34
N MET A 371 -3.61 3.24 19.94
CA MET A 371 -2.80 3.60 18.75
C MET A 371 -3.64 3.58 17.46
N GLU A 372 -4.66 2.72 17.39
CA GLU A 372 -5.63 2.69 16.30
C GLU A 372 -6.27 4.07 16.08
N GLN A 373 -6.64 4.75 17.17
CA GLN A 373 -7.29 6.05 17.11
C GLN A 373 -6.35 7.11 16.54
N LEU A 374 -5.08 7.11 16.95
CA LEU A 374 -4.08 8.01 16.38
C LEU A 374 -3.96 7.79 14.88
N ILE A 375 -3.71 6.55 14.46
CA ILE A 375 -3.48 6.21 13.06
C ILE A 375 -4.67 6.58 12.18
N VAL A 376 -5.88 6.17 12.57
CA VAL A 376 -7.10 6.48 11.82
C VAL A 376 -7.36 7.99 11.76
N SER A 377 -7.05 8.73 12.82
CA SER A 377 -7.21 10.19 12.83
C SER A 377 -6.24 10.93 11.89
N THR A 378 -5.16 10.27 11.45
CA THR A 378 -4.22 10.82 10.46
C THR A 378 -4.56 10.47 9.02
N MET A 379 -5.66 9.75 8.77
CA MET A 379 -6.03 9.39 7.42
C MET A 379 -6.43 10.63 6.60
N GLN A 380 -5.92 10.70 5.38
CA GLN A 380 -6.30 11.69 4.38
C GLN A 380 -6.67 10.98 3.07
N GLU A 381 -7.53 11.62 2.28
CA GLU A 381 -7.93 11.14 0.96
C GLU A 381 -7.71 12.25 -0.07
N SER A 382 -7.10 11.89 -1.20
CA SER A 382 -6.93 12.80 -2.34
C SER A 382 -8.20 12.91 -3.17
N ASP A 383 -8.28 13.93 -4.03
CA ASP A 383 -9.34 14.08 -5.04
C ASP A 383 -9.45 12.90 -6.03
N LYS A 384 -8.44 12.01 -6.04
CA LYS A 384 -8.40 10.80 -6.88
C LYS A 384 -8.81 9.54 -6.14
N GLY A 385 -9.24 9.66 -4.87
CA GLY A 385 -9.62 8.53 -4.01
C GLY A 385 -8.45 7.72 -3.47
N LEU A 386 -7.21 8.23 -3.57
CA LEU A 386 -6.06 7.62 -2.90
C LEU A 386 -6.10 8.00 -1.41
N LYS A 387 -5.99 7.00 -0.54
CA LYS A 387 -5.95 7.19 0.91
C LYS A 387 -4.56 6.94 1.45
N SER A 388 -4.19 7.67 2.50
CA SER A 388 -2.93 7.44 3.20
C SER A 388 -3.03 7.89 4.65
N MET A 389 -2.17 7.37 5.52
CA MET A 389 -2.05 7.73 6.93
C MET A 389 -0.66 8.30 7.19
N ALA A 390 -0.47 8.98 8.32
CA ALA A 390 0.81 9.61 8.64
C ALA A 390 1.97 8.59 8.65
N CYS A 391 3.06 8.90 7.95
CA CYS A 391 4.12 7.95 7.68
C CYS A 391 4.91 7.61 8.95
N TYR A 392 5.27 8.60 9.78
CA TYR A 392 6.02 8.36 11.02
C TYR A 392 5.26 7.49 12.03
N PRO A 393 4.00 7.80 12.46
CA PRO A 393 3.22 6.90 13.31
C PRO A 393 3.02 5.51 12.68
N GLY A 394 2.78 5.45 11.37
CA GLY A 394 2.68 4.19 10.63
C GLY A 394 3.96 3.36 10.68
N TYR A 395 5.13 4.00 10.58
CA TYR A 395 6.41 3.32 10.69
C TYR A 395 6.67 2.79 12.10
N LEU A 396 6.22 3.45 13.16
CA LEU A 396 6.37 2.91 14.52
C LEU A 396 5.70 1.54 14.67
N LEU A 397 4.54 1.35 14.03
CA LEU A 397 3.83 0.07 14.01
C LEU A 397 4.56 -0.98 13.18
N LEU A 398 5.07 -0.61 12.00
CA LEU A 398 5.93 -1.50 11.20
C LEU A 398 7.15 -1.95 11.98
N ARG A 399 7.85 -0.99 12.60
CA ARG A 399 9.04 -1.21 13.40
C ARG A 399 8.79 -2.17 14.55
N GLU A 400 7.69 -1.98 15.31
CA GLU A 400 7.29 -2.90 16.37
C GLU A 400 6.98 -4.30 15.81
N SER A 401 6.21 -4.38 14.73
CA SER A 401 5.80 -5.64 14.10
C SER A 401 7.01 -6.44 13.58
N TRP A 402 7.90 -5.79 12.81
CA TRP A 402 9.09 -6.42 12.26
C TRP A 402 10.06 -6.86 13.36
N ALA A 403 10.25 -6.05 14.39
CA ALA A 403 11.03 -6.42 15.56
C ALA A 403 10.43 -7.63 16.30
N SER A 404 9.11 -7.66 16.49
CA SER A 404 8.40 -8.75 17.18
C SER A 404 8.50 -10.08 16.42
N MET A 405 8.61 -10.02 15.09
CA MET A 405 8.85 -11.20 14.24
C MET A 405 10.33 -11.61 14.17
N ASN A 406 11.24 -10.90 14.85
CA ASN A 406 12.69 -11.02 14.67
C ASN A 406 13.09 -10.98 13.18
N CYS A 407 12.51 -10.02 12.44
CA CYS A 407 12.62 -9.97 10.99
C CYS A 407 14.07 -9.75 10.55
N THR A 408 14.50 -10.53 9.55
CA THR A 408 15.75 -10.27 8.81
C THR A 408 15.40 -9.49 7.54
N LEU A 409 16.03 -8.33 7.39
CA LEU A 409 15.92 -7.42 6.27
C LEU A 409 17.16 -7.54 5.39
N LEU A 410 16.99 -7.32 4.09
CA LEU A 410 18.08 -7.08 3.14
C LEU A 410 18.19 -5.58 2.91
N LEU A 411 19.29 -4.96 3.31
CA LEU A 411 19.57 -3.56 2.98
C LEU A 411 20.48 -3.52 1.74
N VAL A 412 20.02 -2.86 0.69
CA VAL A 412 20.78 -2.67 -0.56
C VAL A 412 21.11 -1.19 -0.68
N ASP A 413 22.37 -0.86 -0.40
CA ASP A 413 22.89 0.49 -0.51
C ASP A 413 23.61 0.70 -1.84
N ARG A 414 23.11 1.66 -2.62
CA ARG A 414 23.84 2.17 -3.78
C ARG A 414 24.66 3.38 -3.36
N HIS A 415 25.95 3.15 -3.13
CA HIS A 415 26.89 4.17 -2.69
C HIS A 415 27.56 4.87 -3.88
N PHE A 416 27.38 6.19 -4.01
CA PHE A 416 28.01 7.01 -5.02
C PHE A 416 29.32 7.63 -4.49
N CYS A 417 30.44 7.17 -5.03
CA CYS A 417 31.75 7.64 -4.63
C CYS A 417 32.04 9.06 -5.16
N PRO A 418 32.81 9.87 -4.42
CA PRO A 418 33.33 11.15 -4.88
C PRO A 418 34.01 11.07 -6.25
N SER A 419 34.75 9.99 -6.49
CA SER A 419 35.48 9.68 -7.74
C SER A 419 34.64 9.53 -9.01
N GLY A 420 33.30 9.52 -8.94
CA GLY A 420 32.44 9.65 -10.12
C GLY A 420 31.58 8.43 -10.47
N GLY A 421 31.77 7.30 -9.78
CA GLY A 421 30.98 6.07 -9.99
C GLY A 421 30.26 5.62 -8.73
N PHE A 422 29.78 4.37 -8.72
CA PHE A 422 29.02 3.83 -7.59
C PHE A 422 29.28 2.34 -7.33
N HIS A 423 28.93 1.89 -6.13
CA HIS A 423 28.93 0.50 -5.70
C HIS A 423 27.54 0.07 -5.23
N TYR A 424 27.29 -1.25 -5.26
CA TYR A 424 26.22 -1.85 -4.48
C TYR A 424 26.82 -2.57 -3.29
N ASN A 425 26.39 -2.18 -2.09
CA ASN A 425 26.69 -2.88 -0.85
C ASN A 425 25.40 -3.54 -0.35
N VAL A 426 25.49 -4.81 0.04
CA VAL A 426 24.34 -5.55 0.58
C VAL A 426 24.63 -5.96 2.01
N PHE A 427 23.62 -5.78 2.86
CA PHE A 427 23.70 -6.08 4.28
C PHE A 427 22.52 -6.93 4.72
N LEU A 428 22.79 -7.92 5.57
CA LEU A 428 21.77 -8.58 6.36
C LEU A 428 21.57 -7.77 7.63
N ALA A 429 20.34 -7.34 7.88
CA ALA A 429 19.97 -6.61 9.08
C ALA A 429 18.91 -7.38 9.85
N THR A 430 19.17 -7.74 11.11
CA THR A 430 18.19 -8.40 11.97
C THR A 430 17.66 -7.42 13.01
N MET A 431 16.34 -7.25 13.03
CA MET A 431 15.65 -6.50 14.08
C MET A 431 15.39 -7.45 15.25
N LYS A 432 15.88 -7.10 16.44
CA LYS A 432 15.66 -7.88 17.66
C LYS A 432 14.30 -7.54 18.26
N SER A 433 13.71 -8.53 18.95
CA SER A 433 12.47 -8.38 19.71
C SER A 433 12.46 -7.08 20.53
N PRO A 434 11.35 -6.32 20.47
CA PRO A 434 11.29 -5.02 21.12
C PRO A 434 11.40 -5.16 22.64
N ALA A 435 12.22 -4.30 23.24
CA ALA A 435 12.22 -4.11 24.68
C ALA A 435 11.30 -2.93 25.02
N PHE A 436 10.37 -3.19 25.94
CA PHE A 436 9.39 -2.22 26.40
C PHE A 436 9.84 -1.59 27.72
N ASN A 437 9.31 -0.41 28.04
CA ASN A 437 9.63 0.40 29.23
C ASN A 437 10.98 1.14 29.17
N ALA A 438 11.52 1.37 27.97
CA ALA A 438 12.62 2.32 27.81
C ALA A 438 12.13 3.73 28.12
N CYS A 439 13.05 4.63 28.49
CA CYS A 439 12.71 6.04 28.67
C CYS A 439 12.20 6.64 27.35
N PRO A 440 10.94 7.13 27.28
CA PRO A 440 10.40 7.68 26.05
C PRO A 440 11.23 8.86 25.57
N CYS A 441 11.77 8.74 24.36
CA CYS A 441 12.60 9.76 23.71
C CYS A 441 12.62 9.51 22.20
N GLN A 442 13.35 10.34 21.46
CA GLN A 442 13.50 10.19 20.01
C GLN A 442 14.10 8.84 19.58
N ARG A 443 14.92 8.20 20.43
CA ARG A 443 15.47 6.86 20.16
C ARG A 443 14.53 5.73 20.55
N HIS A 444 13.59 6.00 21.45
CA HIS A 444 12.65 5.03 21.99
C HIS A 444 11.25 5.64 21.99
N PRO A 445 10.69 5.98 20.81
CA PRO A 445 9.35 6.56 20.75
C PRO A 445 8.36 5.61 21.42
N LEU A 446 7.46 6.18 22.23
CA LEU A 446 6.52 5.44 23.08
C LEU A 446 7.16 4.51 24.13
N GLY A 447 8.49 4.58 24.33
CA GLY A 447 9.21 3.68 25.24
C GLY A 447 9.61 2.34 24.59
N VAL A 448 9.57 2.25 23.26
CA VAL A 448 9.92 1.03 22.49
C VAL A 448 11.36 1.09 22.00
N GLN A 449 12.20 0.24 22.57
CA GLN A 449 13.55 0.03 22.10
C GLN A 449 13.61 -1.16 21.13
N VAL A 450 14.12 -0.92 19.93
CA VAL A 450 14.43 -1.95 18.94
C VAL A 450 15.92 -1.89 18.66
N ALA A 451 16.58 -3.04 18.72
CA ALA A 451 17.99 -3.16 18.40
C ALA A 451 18.16 -3.80 17.03
N TRP A 452 19.15 -3.31 16.28
CA TRP A 452 19.52 -3.84 14.98
C TRP A 452 20.89 -4.51 15.07
N SER A 453 21.08 -5.61 14.37
CA SER A 453 22.42 -6.17 14.10
C SER A 453 22.61 -6.29 12.61
N LEU A 454 23.75 -5.81 12.11
CA LEU A 454 24.05 -5.77 10.70
C LEU A 454 25.36 -6.48 10.39
N GLU A 455 25.38 -7.14 9.24
CA GLU A 455 26.60 -7.65 8.62
C GLU A 455 26.56 -7.41 7.11
N ARG A 456 27.72 -7.11 6.52
CA ARG A 456 27.87 -7.04 5.06
C ARG A 456 27.95 -8.45 4.50
N ILE A 457 27.23 -8.70 3.41
CA ILE A 457 27.22 -9.98 2.71
C ILE A 457 27.56 -9.79 1.24
N GLN A 458 28.28 -10.75 0.66
CA GLN A 458 28.59 -10.73 -0.77
C GLN A 458 27.43 -11.29 -1.59
N LEU A 459 27.33 -10.88 -2.86
CA LEU A 459 26.27 -11.37 -3.77
C LEU A 459 26.34 -12.89 -3.95
N THR A 460 27.55 -13.47 -4.02
CA THR A 460 27.75 -14.91 -4.12
C THR A 460 27.21 -15.66 -2.90
N ASP A 461 27.38 -15.09 -1.71
CA ASP A 461 26.96 -15.70 -0.45
C ASP A 461 25.44 -15.66 -0.32
N LEU A 462 24.79 -14.58 -0.78
CA LEU A 462 23.32 -14.49 -0.86
C LEU A 462 22.70 -15.58 -1.74
N ILE A 463 23.37 -15.96 -2.83
CA ILE A 463 22.91 -17.02 -3.74
C ILE A 463 23.08 -18.39 -3.10
N GLN A 464 24.17 -18.59 -2.35
CA GLN A 464 24.52 -19.87 -1.72
C GLN A 464 23.86 -20.07 -0.35
N ASP A 465 23.21 -19.05 0.20
CA ASP A 465 22.52 -19.13 1.48
C ASP A 465 21.46 -20.24 1.49
N SER A 466 21.36 -20.91 2.63
CA SER A 466 20.39 -21.96 2.90
C SER A 466 18.93 -21.49 2.77
N ASP A 467 18.68 -20.21 3.01
CA ASP A 467 17.36 -19.56 2.89
C ASP A 467 17.27 -18.67 1.64
N SER A 468 18.15 -18.89 0.64
CA SER A 468 18.29 -18.02 -0.53
C SER A 468 17.01 -17.86 -1.37
N ILE A 469 16.06 -18.79 -1.24
CA ILE A 469 14.75 -18.80 -1.89
C ILE A 469 13.60 -18.35 -0.97
N SER A 470 13.88 -18.04 0.29
CA SER A 470 12.92 -17.47 1.22
C SER A 470 12.83 -15.95 1.02
N PRO A 471 11.63 -15.37 1.02
CA PRO A 471 11.47 -13.93 0.86
C PRO A 471 11.92 -13.17 2.10
N HIS A 472 12.57 -12.03 1.86
CA HIS A 472 13.02 -11.08 2.85
C HIS A 472 12.52 -9.69 2.47
N LEU A 473 12.17 -8.87 3.47
CA LEU A 473 11.92 -7.46 3.23
C LEU A 473 13.24 -6.84 2.76
N THR A 474 13.23 -6.31 1.55
CA THR A 474 14.38 -5.71 0.90
C THR A 474 14.17 -4.20 0.82
N ILE A 475 15.08 -3.45 1.43
CA ILE A 475 15.09 -2.00 1.45
C ILE A 475 16.25 -1.54 0.59
N MET A 476 15.94 -0.90 -0.52
CA MET A 476 16.92 -0.25 -1.38
C MET A 476 17.02 1.22 -1.02
N GLY A 477 18.24 1.71 -0.87
CA GLY A 477 18.53 3.12 -0.63
C GLY A 477 19.77 3.58 -1.39
N ASN A 478 20.08 4.86 -1.22
CA ASN A 478 21.23 5.50 -1.84
C ASN A 478 22.06 6.17 -0.76
N SER A 479 23.36 6.23 -0.98
CA SER A 479 24.27 7.03 -0.18
C SER A 479 25.21 7.84 -1.06
N ILE A 480 25.45 9.10 -0.70
CA ILE A 480 26.32 10.02 -1.43
C ILE A 480 26.83 11.12 -0.51
N SER A 481 28.07 11.57 -0.70
CA SER A 481 28.59 12.77 -0.05
C SER A 481 27.91 14.04 -0.61
N GLY A 482 26.71 14.32 -0.12
CA GLY A 482 25.86 15.44 -0.53
C GLY A 482 24.38 15.16 -0.26
N GLY A 483 23.52 16.04 -0.76
CA GLY A 483 22.06 15.88 -0.73
C GLY A 483 21.48 15.40 -2.05
N HIS A 484 20.15 15.46 -2.15
CA HIS A 484 19.35 15.04 -3.29
C HIS A 484 19.77 15.71 -4.61
N THR A 485 20.16 16.99 -4.56
CA THR A 485 20.65 17.72 -5.73
C THR A 485 21.89 17.06 -6.35
N GLU A 486 22.86 16.64 -5.54
CA GLU A 486 24.05 15.95 -6.05
C GLU A 486 23.70 14.53 -6.52
N TYR A 487 22.78 13.83 -5.83
CA TYR A 487 22.25 12.54 -6.30
C TYR A 487 21.64 12.65 -7.71
N MET A 488 20.79 13.64 -7.97
CA MET A 488 20.16 13.83 -9.28
C MET A 488 21.15 14.22 -10.37
N LYS A 489 22.19 14.97 -10.01
CA LYS A 489 23.32 15.24 -10.91
C LYS A 489 24.08 13.96 -11.26
N ARG A 490 24.33 13.05 -10.31
CA ARG A 490 24.91 11.73 -10.60
C ARG A 490 24.04 10.89 -11.52
N PHE A 491 22.72 11.01 -11.36
CA PHE A 491 21.74 10.38 -12.24
C PHE A 491 21.83 10.93 -13.67
N GLY A 492 21.77 12.25 -13.83
CA GLY A 492 21.85 12.94 -15.13
C GLY A 492 23.17 12.66 -15.87
N ASN A 493 24.27 12.53 -15.11
CA ASN A 493 25.59 12.18 -15.65
C ASN A 493 25.73 10.69 -16.04
N LYS A 494 24.70 9.86 -15.79
CA LYS A 494 24.73 8.42 -16.04
C LYS A 494 25.96 7.76 -15.41
N SER A 495 26.15 8.04 -14.11
CA SER A 495 27.23 7.45 -13.32
C SER A 495 27.30 5.95 -13.55
N ARG A 496 28.52 5.40 -13.59
CA ARG A 496 28.75 3.98 -13.87
C ARG A 496 29.20 3.23 -12.62
N PRO A 497 28.89 1.92 -12.52
CA PRO A 497 29.47 1.06 -11.49
C PRO A 497 30.99 1.13 -11.51
N HIS A 498 31.61 1.11 -10.34
CA HIS A 498 33.04 0.89 -10.24
C HIS A 498 33.39 -0.54 -10.63
N THR A 499 34.45 -0.69 -11.42
CA THR A 499 35.01 -1.99 -11.82
C THR A 499 36.28 -2.35 -11.03
N ALA A 500 36.71 -1.47 -10.12
CA ALA A 500 37.90 -1.71 -9.31
C ALA A 500 37.54 -2.66 -8.16
N ASP A 501 38.31 -3.74 -8.02
CA ASP A 501 38.14 -4.73 -6.94
C ASP A 501 38.39 -4.14 -5.54
N SER A 502 39.03 -2.96 -5.47
CA SER A 502 39.23 -2.23 -4.22
C SER A 502 38.94 -0.74 -4.41
N CYS A 503 38.06 -0.21 -3.58
CA CYS A 503 37.74 1.22 -3.49
C CYS A 503 37.79 1.63 -2.02
N ALA A 504 38.85 2.34 -1.63
CA ALA A 504 39.05 2.76 -0.24
C ALA A 504 37.90 3.66 0.26
N GLU A 505 37.32 4.47 -0.63
CA GLU A 505 36.15 5.30 -0.32
C GLU A 505 34.93 4.44 0.05
N ASN A 506 34.66 3.39 -0.72
CA ASN A 506 33.55 2.47 -0.45
C ASN A 506 33.77 1.67 0.84
N GLU A 507 34.99 1.19 1.09
CA GLU A 507 35.27 0.44 2.33
C GLU A 507 35.13 1.32 3.58
N ALA A 508 35.55 2.58 3.52
CA ALA A 508 35.31 3.54 4.59
C ALA A 508 33.80 3.80 4.80
N HIS A 509 33.04 3.92 3.71
CA HIS A 509 31.59 4.05 3.77
C HIS A 509 30.92 2.81 4.38
N VAL A 510 31.35 1.60 4.00
CA VAL A 510 30.84 0.35 4.58
C VAL A 510 31.10 0.28 6.08
N GLU A 511 32.28 0.67 6.56
CA GLU A 511 32.59 0.73 7.99
C GLU A 511 31.68 1.73 8.71
N GLN A 512 31.49 2.92 8.14
CA GLN A 512 30.56 3.92 8.67
C GLN A 512 29.14 3.37 8.73
N PHE A 513 28.66 2.74 7.65
CA PHE A 513 27.34 2.14 7.56
C PHE A 513 27.14 1.09 8.65
N LEU A 514 28.03 0.12 8.79
CA LEU A 514 27.95 -0.94 9.80
C LEU A 514 27.95 -0.39 11.25
N SER A 515 28.61 0.74 11.48
CA SER A 515 28.67 1.38 12.79
C SER A 515 27.47 2.28 13.12
N ALA A 516 26.61 2.57 12.14
CA ALA A 516 25.50 3.50 12.29
C ALA A 516 24.38 2.92 13.17
N ASP A 517 23.68 3.82 13.86
CA ASP A 517 22.43 3.50 14.56
C ASP A 517 21.29 3.42 13.53
N HIS A 518 21.09 2.23 12.94
CA HIS A 518 20.08 2.02 11.90
C HIS A 518 18.64 2.21 12.37
N ASP A 519 18.39 2.04 13.67
CA ASP A 519 17.08 2.32 14.25
C ASP A 519 16.79 3.83 14.21
N ARG A 520 17.74 4.63 14.71
CA ARG A 520 17.66 6.10 14.68
C ARG A 520 17.65 6.63 13.24
N LEU A 521 18.45 6.05 12.35
CA LEU A 521 18.47 6.43 10.94
C LEU A 521 17.09 6.21 10.28
N ALA A 522 16.45 5.06 10.51
CA ALA A 522 15.13 4.80 9.95
C ALA A 522 14.05 5.71 10.59
N LEU A 523 14.11 5.95 11.91
CA LEU A 523 13.23 6.92 12.58
C LEU A 523 13.36 8.33 11.98
N ALA A 524 14.59 8.79 11.77
CA ALA A 524 14.86 10.11 11.18
C ALA A 524 14.39 10.21 9.71
N PHE A 525 14.58 9.14 8.93
CA PHE A 525 14.07 9.04 7.57
C PHE A 525 12.54 9.18 7.55
N PHE A 526 11.82 8.32 8.26
CA PHE A 526 10.35 8.34 8.26
C PHE A 526 9.76 9.57 8.95
N ALA A 527 10.53 10.27 9.79
CA ALA A 527 10.11 11.55 10.39
C ALA A 527 10.18 12.73 9.40
N SER A 528 11.13 12.68 8.46
CA SER A 528 11.33 13.71 7.43
C SER A 528 10.64 13.39 6.10
N HIS A 529 10.32 12.13 5.85
CA HIS A 529 9.59 11.68 4.67
C HIS A 529 8.16 12.23 4.67
N ASP A 530 7.71 12.69 3.50
CA ASP A 530 6.33 13.17 3.33
C ASP A 530 5.33 12.05 3.65
N SER A 531 4.32 12.37 4.45
CA SER A 531 3.30 11.41 4.85
C SER A 531 2.29 11.16 3.73
N TYR A 532 2.04 12.17 2.90
CA TYR A 532 1.01 12.12 1.88
C TYR A 532 1.60 12.45 0.51
N ALA A 533 1.28 11.63 -0.51
CA ALA A 533 1.67 11.90 -1.90
C ALA A 533 0.81 13.01 -2.56
N PHE A 534 0.04 13.73 -1.76
CA PHE A 534 -0.93 14.74 -2.16
C PHE A 534 -1.08 15.76 -1.03
N PRO A 535 -1.52 17.00 -1.33
CA PRO A 535 -1.72 18.03 -0.30
C PRO A 535 -2.72 17.59 0.77
N VAL A 536 -2.40 17.89 2.02
CA VAL A 536 -3.32 17.68 3.16
C VAL A 536 -4.47 18.68 3.05
N SER A 537 -5.70 18.22 3.31
CA SER A 537 -6.88 19.09 3.24
C SER A 537 -6.96 20.00 4.47
N ASP A 538 -7.01 21.33 4.25
CA ASP A 538 -7.12 22.35 5.32
C ASP A 538 -8.52 22.45 5.95
N ALA A 539 -9.26 21.32 6.05
CA ALA A 539 -10.66 21.30 6.45
C ALA A 539 -10.94 21.92 7.84
N GLU A 540 -9.90 22.16 8.65
CA GLU A 540 -9.98 22.74 9.99
C GLU A 540 -9.54 24.22 10.09
N GLY A 541 -9.64 24.99 9.00
CA GLY A 541 -9.71 26.46 9.08
C GLY A 541 -8.40 27.21 9.36
N ALA A 542 -7.26 26.66 8.92
CA ALA A 542 -6.05 27.47 8.80
C ALA A 542 -6.28 28.55 7.73
N VAL A 543 -6.19 29.82 8.16
CA VAL A 543 -6.35 31.00 7.30
C VAL A 543 -5.43 30.86 6.09
N SER A 544 -6.02 30.87 4.90
CA SER A 544 -5.33 30.77 3.61
C SER A 544 -4.33 31.91 3.42
N GLY A 545 -3.12 31.71 3.90
CA GLY A 545 -1.94 32.45 3.47
C GLY A 545 -1.63 32.04 2.03
N THR A 546 -1.45 33.03 1.16
CA THR A 546 -1.18 32.92 -0.28
C THR A 546 -0.27 31.75 -0.66
N ALA A 547 -0.75 30.91 -1.58
CA ALA A 547 0.01 29.86 -2.24
C ALA A 547 1.24 30.44 -2.97
N GLY A 548 2.38 30.46 -2.29
CA GLY A 548 3.68 30.84 -2.82
C GLY A 548 4.69 29.77 -2.45
N ASP A 549 5.25 29.15 -3.49
CA ASP A 549 6.42 28.27 -3.51
C ASP A 549 6.32 26.97 -2.70
N GLY A 550 6.64 25.84 -3.33
CA GLY A 550 6.38 24.46 -2.88
C GLY A 550 6.96 24.00 -1.53
N HIS A 551 7.52 24.90 -0.71
CA HIS A 551 7.86 24.64 0.69
C HIS A 551 6.65 24.75 1.64
N GLY A 552 5.57 25.42 1.25
CA GLY A 552 4.39 25.57 2.12
C GLY A 552 3.64 24.27 2.47
N SER A 553 3.79 23.21 1.65
CA SER A 553 3.08 21.94 1.86
C SER A 553 3.63 21.09 3.01
N GLN A 554 4.91 21.27 3.37
CA GLN A 554 5.54 20.46 4.42
C GLN A 554 5.15 20.96 5.82
N ASP A 555 4.95 22.27 5.96
CA ASP A 555 4.55 22.91 7.20
C ASP A 555 3.09 22.58 7.54
N THR A 556 2.20 22.52 6.53
CA THR A 556 0.79 22.14 6.73
C THR A 556 0.66 20.68 7.16
N GLU A 557 1.39 19.77 6.52
CA GLU A 557 1.43 18.36 6.92
C GLU A 557 1.95 18.21 8.36
N THR A 558 3.07 18.85 8.67
CA THR A 558 3.70 18.75 10.00
C THR A 558 2.75 19.26 11.09
N ALA A 559 2.06 20.38 10.84
CA ALA A 559 1.05 20.92 11.73
C ALA A 559 -0.15 19.97 11.90
N PHE A 560 -0.67 19.42 10.80
CA PHE A 560 -1.79 18.49 10.82
C PHE A 560 -1.48 17.25 11.68
N VAL A 561 -0.41 16.51 11.36
CA VAL A 561 -0.06 15.29 12.09
C VAL A 561 0.32 15.61 13.54
N GLY A 562 0.99 16.74 13.77
CA GLY A 562 1.33 17.21 15.11
C GLY A 562 0.10 17.46 15.97
N ASN A 563 -0.95 18.07 15.41
CA ASN A 563 -2.24 18.27 16.07
C ASN A 563 -2.95 16.92 16.35
N ARG A 564 -2.90 15.96 15.41
CA ARG A 564 -3.45 14.62 15.62
C ARG A 564 -2.78 13.90 16.81
N ILE A 565 -1.45 14.02 16.94
CA ILE A 565 -0.69 13.45 18.07
C ILE A 565 -1.08 14.13 19.40
N ASP A 566 -1.18 15.47 19.43
CA ASP A 566 -1.55 16.20 20.65
C ASP A 566 -2.95 15.81 21.14
N LEU A 567 -3.94 15.77 20.24
CA LEU A 567 -5.33 15.43 20.58
C LEU A 567 -5.47 13.98 21.06
N TRP A 568 -4.70 13.07 20.46
CA TRP A 568 -4.61 11.69 20.93
C TRP A 568 -3.99 11.60 22.34
N ALA A 569 -2.90 12.31 22.60
CA ALA A 569 -2.26 12.35 23.90
C ALA A 569 -3.19 12.93 25.00
N ASP A 570 -3.95 13.98 24.67
CA ASP A 570 -4.94 14.57 25.58
C ASP A 570 -6.10 13.62 25.88
N ARG A 571 -6.54 12.83 24.88
CA ARG A 571 -7.56 11.81 25.07
C ARG A 571 -7.09 10.72 26.04
N ILE A 572 -5.86 10.22 25.89
CA ILE A 572 -5.28 9.24 26.82
C ILE A 572 -5.21 9.83 28.24
N ALA A 573 -4.75 11.08 28.35
CA ALA A 573 -4.68 11.77 29.64
C ALA A 573 -6.07 11.90 30.31
N SER A 574 -7.13 12.13 29.53
CA SER A 574 -8.49 12.26 30.03
C SER A 574 -9.07 10.94 30.61
N ARG A 575 -8.53 9.78 30.22
CA ARG A 575 -8.91 8.47 30.78
C ARG A 575 -8.22 8.13 32.10
N GLY A 576 -7.30 8.98 32.57
CA GLY A 576 -6.53 8.74 33.80
C GLY A 576 -5.34 7.79 33.63
N GLU A 577 -4.95 7.46 32.39
CA GLU A 577 -3.81 6.59 32.08
C GLU A 577 -2.48 7.39 32.10
N PHE A 578 -2.08 7.89 33.27
CA PHE A 578 -0.98 8.86 33.40
C PHE A 578 0.36 8.42 32.79
N ALA A 579 0.72 7.12 32.88
CA ALA A 579 1.95 6.60 32.30
C ALA A 579 1.90 6.61 30.75
N ALA A 580 0.81 6.09 30.17
CA ALA A 580 0.58 6.09 28.72
C ALA A 580 0.47 7.53 28.18
N ALA A 581 -0.17 8.43 28.94
CA ALA A 581 -0.26 9.84 28.60
C ALA A 581 1.11 10.53 28.58
N GLY A 582 2.02 10.15 29.49
CA GLY A 582 3.41 10.60 29.49
C GLY A 582 4.13 10.22 28.20
N CYS A 583 4.10 8.94 27.83
CA CYS A 583 4.67 8.46 26.56
C CYS A 583 4.04 9.17 25.35
N ALA A 584 2.71 9.30 25.33
CA ALA A 584 1.98 9.94 24.24
C ALA A 584 2.39 11.40 24.03
N ARG A 585 2.55 12.18 25.11
CA ARG A 585 2.97 13.59 25.04
C ARG A 585 4.38 13.76 24.47
N THR A 586 5.27 12.81 24.71
CA THR A 586 6.64 12.85 24.18
C THR A 586 6.73 12.47 22.70
N LEU A 587 5.68 11.86 22.11
CA LEU A 587 5.72 11.36 20.74
C LEU A 587 5.95 12.47 19.73
N LYS A 588 5.25 13.61 19.88
CA LYS A 588 5.40 14.76 18.98
C LYS A 588 6.81 15.33 19.03
N GLU A 589 7.37 15.50 20.22
CA GLU A 589 8.74 15.98 20.40
C GLU A 589 9.77 15.00 19.82
N SER A 590 9.56 13.70 20.04
CA SER A 590 10.41 12.63 19.50
C SER A 590 10.40 12.64 17.97
N TRP A 591 9.22 12.78 17.36
CA TRP A 591 9.06 12.90 15.91
C TRP A 591 9.77 14.14 15.37
N LEU A 592 9.50 15.33 15.93
CA LEU A 592 10.12 16.58 15.48
C LEU A 592 11.64 16.58 15.66
N THR A 593 12.15 15.92 16.70
CA THR A 593 13.60 15.76 16.90
C THR A 593 14.19 14.85 15.84
N SER A 594 13.59 13.68 15.60
CA SER A 594 14.00 12.73 14.56
C SER A 594 14.01 13.38 13.16
N ARG A 595 13.02 14.24 12.89
CA ARG A 595 12.94 15.00 11.64
C ARG A 595 14.10 15.98 11.47
N ARG A 596 14.48 16.70 12.54
CA ARG A 596 15.58 17.69 12.49
C ARG A 596 16.96 17.07 12.31
N GLU A 597 17.16 15.84 12.76
CA GLU A 597 18.45 15.15 12.66
C GLU A 597 18.61 14.36 11.35
N ALA A 598 17.62 14.32 10.46
CA ALA A 598 17.66 13.49 9.25
C ALA A 598 18.89 13.77 8.37
N ASP A 599 19.23 15.04 8.14
CA ASP A 599 20.42 15.41 7.34
C ASP A 599 21.74 15.09 8.06
N GLU A 600 21.79 15.31 9.38
CA GLU A 600 22.96 14.97 10.22
C GLU A 600 23.21 13.45 10.23
N MET A 601 22.13 12.66 10.27
CA MET A 601 22.19 11.20 10.23
C MET A 601 22.50 10.65 8.84
N GLY A 602 22.46 11.48 7.79
CA GLY A 602 22.76 11.09 6.42
C GLY A 602 21.61 10.33 5.73
N THR A 603 20.38 10.67 6.07
CA THR A 603 19.16 10.11 5.46
C THR A 603 18.19 11.16 4.90
N GLY A 604 18.43 12.45 5.19
CA GLY A 604 17.59 13.57 4.80
C GLY A 604 17.81 14.08 3.36
N HIS A 605 17.17 15.20 3.03
CA HIS A 605 17.21 15.80 1.70
C HIS A 605 18.57 16.45 1.40
N ASP A 606 19.16 17.12 2.37
CA ASP A 606 20.43 17.84 2.23
C ASP A 606 21.63 16.98 2.64
N GLY A 607 21.40 15.91 3.41
CA GLY A 607 22.41 14.93 3.80
C GLY A 607 21.98 13.49 3.53
N MET A 608 22.58 12.87 2.50
CA MET A 608 22.34 11.47 2.11
C MET A 608 23.60 10.59 2.31
N HIS A 609 24.49 10.95 3.24
CA HIS A 609 25.83 10.35 3.31
C HIS A 609 25.87 8.96 3.96
N THR A 610 24.82 8.52 4.64
CA THR A 610 24.78 7.19 5.29
C THR A 610 23.87 6.24 4.51
N PHE A 611 22.56 6.52 4.49
CA PHE A 611 21.57 5.69 3.80
C PHE A 611 20.21 6.40 3.73
N THR A 612 19.82 6.85 2.55
CA THR A 612 18.47 7.37 2.30
C THR A 612 17.64 6.29 1.64
N TRP A 613 16.59 5.82 2.31
CA TRP A 613 15.69 4.81 1.76
C TRP A 613 15.02 5.35 0.50
N GLN A 614 14.94 4.52 -0.53
CA GLN A 614 14.31 4.88 -1.81
C GLN A 614 13.11 3.99 -2.11
N HIS A 615 13.21 2.70 -1.82
CA HIS A 615 12.15 1.74 -2.15
C HIS A 615 12.23 0.52 -1.23
N ALA A 616 11.07 -0.03 -0.87
CA ALA A 616 10.96 -1.26 -0.09
C ALA A 616 10.06 -2.25 -0.82
N LEU A 617 10.47 -3.52 -0.86
CA LEU A 617 9.77 -4.61 -1.52
C LEU A 617 10.02 -5.92 -0.77
N LEU A 618 9.31 -6.98 -1.15
CA LEU A 618 9.60 -8.34 -0.71
C LEU A 618 10.32 -9.08 -1.84
N GLU A 619 11.45 -9.73 -1.56
CA GLU A 619 12.13 -10.59 -2.55
C GLU A 619 13.09 -11.60 -1.89
N THR A 620 13.45 -12.66 -2.62
CA THR A 620 14.44 -13.66 -2.18
C THR A 620 15.89 -13.19 -2.36
N LYS A 621 16.80 -13.66 -1.51
CA LYS A 621 18.23 -13.27 -1.54
C LYS A 621 18.88 -13.56 -2.90
N ALA A 622 18.67 -14.76 -3.44
CA ALA A 622 19.24 -15.17 -4.73
C ALA A 622 18.80 -14.24 -5.88
N ARG A 623 17.54 -13.77 -5.83
CA ARG A 623 16.99 -12.90 -6.85
C ARG A 623 17.48 -11.46 -6.73
N VAL A 624 17.56 -10.93 -5.52
CA VAL A 624 18.17 -9.61 -5.26
C VAL A 624 19.60 -9.60 -5.77
N ALA A 625 20.39 -10.62 -5.43
CA ALA A 625 21.78 -10.74 -5.87
C ALA A 625 21.91 -10.72 -7.39
N LYS A 626 21.19 -11.60 -8.09
CA LYS A 626 21.22 -11.65 -9.56
C LYS A 626 20.72 -10.36 -10.21
N ARG A 627 19.74 -9.68 -9.61
CA ARG A 627 19.23 -8.42 -10.14
C ARG A 627 20.29 -7.32 -10.03
N ILE A 628 21.00 -7.26 -8.90
CA ILE A 628 22.12 -6.35 -8.69
C ILE A 628 23.24 -6.64 -9.69
N GLU A 629 23.63 -7.91 -9.90
CA GLU A 629 24.64 -8.29 -10.91
C GLU A 629 24.27 -7.76 -12.30
N ARG A 630 23.05 -8.05 -12.78
CA ARG A 630 22.56 -7.56 -14.07
C ARG A 630 22.57 -6.04 -14.17
N TRP A 631 22.28 -5.35 -13.07
CA TRP A 631 22.29 -3.89 -13.02
C TRP A 631 23.66 -3.27 -13.01
N MET A 632 24.63 -3.92 -12.36
CA MET A 632 26.03 -3.56 -12.46
C MET A 632 26.53 -3.73 -13.91
N GLU A 633 26.05 -4.72 -14.64
CA GLU A 633 26.44 -4.89 -16.05
C GLU A 633 25.90 -3.77 -16.95
N ILE A 634 24.63 -3.38 -16.81
CA ILE A 634 23.99 -2.38 -17.69
C ILE A 634 24.13 -0.94 -17.18
N GLY A 635 24.55 -0.76 -15.92
CA GLY A 635 24.59 0.53 -15.23
C GLY A 635 23.19 1.10 -14.96
N GLU A 636 22.26 0.26 -14.51
CA GLU A 636 20.90 0.70 -14.15
C GLU A 636 20.92 1.55 -12.88
N LEU A 637 20.22 2.68 -12.92
CA LEU A 637 20.11 3.60 -11.79
C LEU A 637 18.67 3.68 -11.22
N MET A 638 17.70 3.04 -11.86
CA MET A 638 16.34 2.93 -11.31
C MET A 638 16.27 2.02 -10.07
N PRO A 639 15.21 2.12 -9.24
CA PRO A 639 14.98 1.24 -8.09
C PRO A 639 14.67 -0.22 -8.48
N LEU A 640 14.88 -1.15 -7.55
CA LEU A 640 14.79 -2.61 -7.81
C LEU A 640 13.37 -2.94 -8.25
N HIS A 641 13.25 -3.61 -9.40
CA HIS A 641 11.96 -3.88 -10.02
C HIS A 641 11.97 -5.17 -10.84
N ALA A 642 10.79 -5.79 -10.91
CA ALA A 642 10.59 -7.02 -11.66
C ALA A 642 10.92 -6.83 -13.15
N PRO A 643 11.48 -7.87 -13.81
CA PRO A 643 11.76 -7.86 -15.24
C PRO A 643 10.48 -8.08 -16.08
N VAL A 644 9.38 -7.39 -15.76
CA VAL A 644 8.10 -7.67 -16.39
C VAL A 644 8.07 -7.11 -17.81
N GLY A 645 8.25 -8.02 -18.77
CA GLY A 645 8.35 -7.71 -20.18
C GLY A 645 9.59 -6.87 -20.45
N GLU A 646 10.70 -7.51 -20.81
CA GLU A 646 11.82 -6.80 -21.43
C GLU A 646 11.25 -5.97 -22.57
N ARG A 647 11.08 -4.67 -22.31
CA ARG A 647 10.77 -3.67 -23.32
C ARG A 647 11.88 -3.84 -24.33
N ARG A 648 11.58 -4.40 -25.49
CA ARG A 648 12.49 -4.32 -26.64
C ARG A 648 12.68 -2.83 -26.89
N GLN A 649 13.76 -2.26 -26.33
CA GLN A 649 14.18 -0.89 -26.56
C GLN A 649 14.48 -0.68 -28.04
#